data_AF-A0A195C3H3-F1
#
_entry.id   AF-A0A195C3H3-F1
#
_cell.length_a   1.000
_cell.length_b   1.000
_cell.length_c   1.000
_cell.angle_alpha   90.00
_cell.angle_beta   90.00
_cell.angle_gamma   90.00
#
_symmetry.space_group_name_H-M   'P 1'
#
loop_
_entity.id
_entity.type
_entity.pdbx_description
1 polymer ?
#
loop_
_entity_poly.entity_id
_entity_poly.type
_entity_poly.pdbx_seq_one_letter_code
_entity_poly.pdbx_strand_id
1 'polypeptide(L)'
;MDRSNITSPLGKTVASPRKRLSIIQSLKKNGSTTSAAGRTNQSIQVICRTQSHIVENFGSPLPVLVTEALTFVDRNTAVSVNISENGWAWLVYGRKLLVWQCKANIHDSKQRRTFKTQCRELLLPQSDLAHRANCIAVWVLPGHQVPSCMAVSPEGVVRFWTSVAHEGSSVETSAELAGQEVDCLIHVPGHGCILATTTCTVALLQPQFNNGKNNITCQVLRTSQGWLGGIGRKMTSLIFGAIPQSPVTETKLVKVTCTLLNERGSRVLILAGSSLQYWFFSHNEQEKMEFDEDITDIVQQAFQRKIWESSPQNMSTWFVDMQTCEEGIVLLMAAYCADISIQIHFALGLLPLVGTTLSNSFKWFIPVKIDPIFYHNDIESWLASYHFILCGWEAIIYSRDNVLVVNTASEVEQDKIDLVRGSEDGILGGAICSSTPVLFTKSIGLVSVVPVDFAVQDFNTGYTDTTMSMDYTYKVNQTVQNFSTLISNDELQDMYCSSDTVTQLRAAFLLSLRQNKAQSNEILSQLFPLQEDPVMDINATLDTLVLKVAKDLIDDYPANDPRWSQHRDLSITMNAVTSMQIPHQLEGKQKALDLFIMFLKEHNLWNRFCAVTCRGTIMSTSHVLGEYAEKIVAALTLYSLQNRYAEIIDAIVNQTLSQKEAHVSDELTVCDIFYREVSTVHLFLPVLVEKAYEVTQSERPLQQVGQYIMQVNTILLTVLYEVVKYRQYNAERFVPAKFSNETTEYLPWTAAPGKDGLRNCLNTMQSITIKHGITGTGDSTVRNELYEQLVSLIDLILDGRKCHLESIRVQDFAGFLFSWYVKDGRQGQLVERCRRGGTAELTEKLSEHPTLSWVQAALTDELRFAANTLHTLAVQESELVTRKKSMLSLAKLALLASDESEDKVIDCVKTIDNELTLIAYQEDLPTQVLTTYGYDITKLRVLTPRELIMLYTSNDNVIANEYDFKKALDLLDYVEHEEDKSSLRLQIWARAARRNQWDNVEKNPEQQVQEMLLFKLMDLTYFMGGKVDEFLPHIDMLLKEPELGDLATSSNFQFLIKLIYEYAYRSY
;
A
#
# COMPACT_ATOMS: atom_id res chain seq x y z
N MET A 1 34.65 -29.95 -67.74
CA MET A 1 33.64 -31.01 -67.87
C MET A 1 32.28 -30.33 -67.81
N ASP A 2 31.46 -30.66 -68.80
CA ASP A 2 30.38 -29.93 -69.44
C ASP A 2 29.22 -29.49 -68.52
N ARG A 3 28.78 -28.21 -68.55
CA ARG A 3 27.88 -27.50 -69.51
C ARG A 3 26.43 -28.02 -69.44
N SER A 4 25.42 -27.17 -69.20
CA SER A 4 24.84 -26.20 -70.17
C SER A 4 24.13 -25.02 -69.46
N ASN A 5 24.42 -23.73 -69.77
CA ASN A 5 23.99 -22.87 -70.91
C ASN A 5 22.48 -22.49 -70.87
N ILE A 6 21.95 -21.27 -71.08
CA ILE A 6 22.33 -20.04 -71.84
C ILE A 6 21.29 -18.92 -71.51
N THR A 7 21.70 -17.77 -70.94
CA THR A 7 21.77 -16.38 -71.48
C THR A 7 20.50 -15.64 -72.01
N SER A 8 20.15 -14.53 -71.34
CA SER A 8 19.83 -13.12 -71.75
C SER A 8 19.38 -12.75 -73.19
N PRO A 9 18.72 -11.59 -73.43
CA PRO A 9 19.49 -10.33 -73.61
C PRO A 9 18.79 -8.99 -73.23
N LEU A 10 19.60 -7.91 -73.25
CA LEU A 10 19.32 -6.48 -73.06
C LEU A 10 18.56 -5.79 -74.23
N GLY A 11 17.94 -4.63 -73.94
CA GLY A 11 17.75 -3.48 -74.86
C GLY A 11 16.71 -2.46 -74.35
N LYS A 12 17.11 -1.32 -73.76
CA LYS A 12 17.35 0.04 -74.32
C LYS A 12 16.10 0.94 -74.62
N THR A 13 16.25 2.21 -74.19
CA THR A 13 15.70 3.51 -74.70
C THR A 13 14.34 4.09 -74.26
N VAL A 14 14.42 5.08 -73.36
CA VAL A 14 13.90 6.48 -73.33
C VAL A 14 12.87 6.93 -74.40
N ALA A 15 11.70 7.45 -73.94
CA ALA A 15 11.10 8.77 -74.23
C ALA A 15 9.54 8.79 -74.13
N SER A 16 9.02 9.54 -73.14
CA SER A 16 7.80 10.41 -73.05
C SER A 16 6.65 10.38 -74.11
N PRO A 17 5.53 11.14 -73.93
CA PRO A 17 4.61 11.40 -72.80
C PRO A 17 3.11 11.32 -73.23
N ARG A 18 2.12 11.41 -72.30
CA ARG A 18 0.74 11.99 -72.46
C ARG A 18 -0.16 11.57 -71.29
N LYS A 19 -0.65 12.51 -70.47
CA LYS A 19 -1.91 13.29 -70.55
C LYS A 19 -3.20 12.52 -70.25
N ARG A 20 -3.87 13.01 -69.19
CA ARG A 20 -5.28 12.84 -68.77
C ARG A 20 -6.28 12.73 -69.92
N LEU A 21 -7.34 11.94 -69.72
CA LEU A 21 -8.74 12.42 -69.70
C LEU A 21 -9.69 11.38 -69.11
N SER A 22 -10.60 11.88 -68.28
CA SER A 22 -11.78 11.25 -67.69
C SER A 22 -12.85 10.90 -68.72
N ILE A 23 -13.70 9.89 -68.44
CA ILE A 23 -15.17 9.99 -68.55
C ILE A 23 -15.86 8.79 -67.87
N ILE A 24 -16.96 9.12 -67.22
CA ILE A 24 -17.93 8.33 -66.45
C ILE A 24 -18.81 7.48 -67.37
N GLN A 25 -19.22 6.28 -66.93
CA GLN A 25 -20.59 5.79 -67.24
C GLN A 25 -21.13 4.82 -66.19
N SER A 26 -22.39 5.06 -65.87
CA SER A 26 -23.22 4.59 -64.77
C SER A 26 -24.02 3.32 -65.09
N LEU A 27 -24.33 2.50 -64.08
CA LEU A 27 -25.51 1.63 -64.08
C LEU A 27 -26.24 1.74 -62.72
N LYS A 28 -27.45 2.31 -62.78
CA LYS A 28 -28.47 2.41 -61.73
C LYS A 28 -29.24 1.09 -61.61
N LYS A 29 -29.67 0.71 -60.39
CA LYS A 29 -31.11 0.44 -60.11
C LYS A 29 -31.45 0.36 -58.60
N ASN A 30 -32.31 1.32 -58.24
CA ASN A 30 -33.23 1.55 -57.13
C ASN A 30 -33.65 0.42 -56.16
N GLY A 31 -33.81 0.82 -54.90
CA GLY A 31 -34.71 0.23 -53.90
C GLY A 31 -34.71 1.06 -52.61
N SER A 32 -35.72 1.90 -52.42
CA SER A 32 -35.84 2.89 -51.35
C SER A 32 -36.43 2.32 -50.05
N THR A 33 -35.74 2.50 -48.92
CA THR A 33 -36.34 2.64 -47.59
C THR A 33 -35.51 3.61 -46.76
N THR A 34 -36.19 4.58 -46.17
CA THR A 34 -35.64 5.66 -45.34
C THR A 34 -34.95 5.11 -44.09
N SER A 35 -33.63 5.23 -44.01
CA SER A 35 -32.85 5.02 -42.79
C SER A 35 -32.33 6.35 -42.25
N ALA A 36 -32.94 6.79 -41.14
CA ALA A 36 -32.50 7.93 -40.36
C ALA A 36 -31.57 7.43 -39.24
N ALA A 37 -30.26 7.49 -39.45
CA ALA A 37 -29.22 7.67 -38.41
C ALA A 37 -27.83 7.58 -39.08
N GLY A 38 -27.33 8.71 -39.59
CA GLY A 38 -25.94 8.82 -39.97
C GLY A 38 -25.06 9.05 -38.74
N ARG A 39 -24.13 8.12 -38.44
CA ARG A 39 -22.83 8.40 -37.82
C ARG A 39 -21.79 7.40 -38.34
N THR A 40 -20.65 7.96 -38.71
CA THR A 40 -19.50 7.40 -39.43
C THR A 40 -18.62 6.54 -38.51
N ASN A 41 -18.42 5.26 -38.84
CA ASN A 41 -17.29 4.46 -38.37
C ASN A 41 -16.04 4.88 -39.16
N GLN A 42 -15.05 5.47 -38.49
CA GLN A 42 -13.69 5.57 -39.02
C GLN A 42 -12.87 4.47 -38.36
N SER A 43 -12.36 3.54 -39.15
CA SER A 43 -11.44 2.48 -38.75
C SER A 43 -10.19 3.07 -38.07
N ILE A 44 -9.84 2.61 -36.87
CA ILE A 44 -8.56 2.93 -36.21
C ILE A 44 -7.42 2.42 -37.12
N GLN A 45 -6.56 3.32 -37.57
CA GLN A 45 -5.41 2.99 -38.41
C GLN A 45 -4.15 2.90 -37.54
N VAL A 46 -3.63 1.68 -37.38
CA VAL A 46 -2.32 1.43 -36.78
C VAL A 46 -1.22 1.95 -37.72
N ILE A 47 -0.35 2.80 -37.21
CA ILE A 47 0.72 3.48 -37.95
C ILE A 47 2.01 2.68 -37.89
N CYS A 48 2.41 2.28 -36.68
CA CYS A 48 3.56 1.43 -36.41
C CYS A 48 3.31 0.63 -35.12
N ARG A 49 4.04 -0.47 -34.98
CA ARG A 49 3.94 -1.40 -33.87
C ARG A 49 5.32 -1.90 -33.51
N THR A 50 5.61 -1.92 -32.21
CA THR A 50 6.80 -2.54 -31.62
C THR A 50 6.38 -3.80 -30.85
N GLN A 51 7.32 -4.42 -30.13
CA GLN A 51 7.00 -5.59 -29.30
C GLN A 51 6.08 -5.23 -28.12
N SER A 52 6.21 -4.00 -27.61
CA SER A 52 5.53 -3.57 -26.38
C SER A 52 4.49 -2.46 -26.60
N HIS A 53 4.47 -1.77 -27.75
CA HIS A 53 3.55 -0.65 -28.00
C HIS A 53 2.96 -0.64 -29.43
N ILE A 54 1.80 -0.02 -29.56
CA ILE A 54 1.14 0.29 -30.82
C ILE A 54 0.97 1.81 -30.91
N VAL A 55 1.25 2.35 -32.08
CA VAL A 55 0.93 3.74 -32.41
C VAL A 55 -0.26 3.78 -33.36
N GLU A 56 -1.28 4.53 -32.98
CA GLU A 56 -2.54 4.64 -33.73
C GLU A 56 -2.96 6.11 -33.93
N ASN A 57 -3.82 6.39 -34.92
CA ASN A 57 -4.38 7.73 -35.11
C ASN A 57 -5.26 8.12 -33.92
N PHE A 58 -5.06 9.34 -33.39
CA PHE A 58 -5.81 9.85 -32.25
C PHE A 58 -6.89 10.87 -32.67
N GLY A 59 -8.13 10.62 -32.25
CA GLY A 59 -9.24 11.57 -32.38
C GLY A 59 -9.88 11.64 -33.78
N SER A 60 -10.58 12.73 -34.06
CA SER A 60 -11.20 12.97 -35.38
C SER A 60 -10.15 13.43 -36.42
N PRO A 61 -10.41 13.27 -37.74
CA PRO A 61 -9.49 13.70 -38.78
C PRO A 61 -9.18 15.17 -38.66
N LEU A 62 -7.95 15.55 -39.04
CA LEU A 62 -7.51 16.93 -39.01
C LEU A 62 -8.46 17.83 -39.83
N PRO A 63 -8.84 19.00 -39.30
CA PRO A 63 -9.60 19.99 -40.07
C PRO A 63 -8.87 20.38 -41.35
N VAL A 64 -9.61 20.67 -42.42
CA VAL A 64 -9.05 21.05 -43.74
C VAL A 64 -8.03 22.19 -43.61
N LEU A 65 -8.32 23.22 -42.80
CA LEU A 65 -7.40 24.33 -42.56
C LEU A 65 -6.05 23.88 -41.97
N VAL A 66 -6.05 22.88 -41.10
CA VAL A 66 -4.83 22.32 -40.49
C VAL A 66 -4.04 21.53 -41.54
N THR A 67 -4.73 20.71 -42.33
CA THR A 67 -4.11 19.95 -43.42
C THR A 67 -3.53 20.86 -44.50
N GLU A 68 -4.24 21.91 -44.90
CA GLU A 68 -3.78 22.92 -45.86
C GLU A 68 -2.55 23.67 -45.32
N ALA A 69 -2.59 24.09 -44.05
CA ALA A 69 -1.45 24.73 -43.41
C ALA A 69 -0.20 23.83 -43.46
N LEU A 70 -0.32 22.56 -43.06
CA LEU A 70 0.81 21.62 -43.06
C LEU A 70 1.33 21.27 -44.46
N THR A 71 0.45 21.27 -45.47
CA THR A 71 0.80 20.91 -46.85
C THR A 71 1.47 22.06 -47.60
N PHE A 72 1.02 23.30 -47.37
CA PHE A 72 1.44 24.48 -48.13
C PHE A 72 2.39 25.42 -47.35
N VAL A 73 2.68 25.14 -46.08
CA VAL A 73 3.65 25.92 -45.32
C VAL A 73 5.04 25.85 -45.95
N ASP A 74 5.68 27.01 -46.09
CA ASP A 74 7.07 27.09 -46.57
C ASP A 74 7.99 26.30 -45.65
N ARG A 75 8.97 25.59 -46.23
CA ARG A 75 9.90 24.71 -45.48
C ARG A 75 10.67 25.43 -44.37
N ASN A 76 10.87 26.75 -44.50
CA ASN A 76 11.60 27.56 -43.55
C ASN A 76 10.70 28.17 -42.45
N THR A 77 9.38 28.01 -42.55
CA THR A 77 8.45 28.52 -41.54
C THR A 77 8.37 27.52 -40.38
N ALA A 78 8.63 28.00 -39.17
CA ALA A 78 8.48 27.21 -37.96
C ALA A 78 6.99 26.85 -37.74
N VAL A 79 6.75 25.58 -37.41
CA VAL A 79 5.42 25.06 -37.06
C VAL A 79 5.50 24.36 -35.72
N SER A 80 4.55 24.63 -34.84
CA SER A 80 4.45 23.98 -33.53
C SER A 80 2.99 23.73 -33.17
N VAL A 81 2.75 22.68 -32.41
CA VAL A 81 1.42 22.25 -31.99
C VAL A 81 1.41 22.00 -30.50
N ASN A 82 0.31 22.34 -29.83
CA ASN A 82 0.09 21.97 -28.45
C ASN A 82 -1.35 21.49 -28.26
N ILE A 83 -1.56 20.66 -27.24
CA ILE A 83 -2.79 19.91 -27.00
C ILE A 83 -3.13 20.06 -25.53
N SER A 84 -4.37 20.39 -25.22
CA SER A 84 -4.86 20.47 -23.85
C SER A 84 -5.49 19.16 -23.40
N GLU A 85 -5.44 18.92 -22.09
CA GLU A 85 -6.01 17.72 -21.46
C GLU A 85 -7.50 17.49 -21.77
N ASN A 86 -8.24 18.58 -21.97
CA ASN A 86 -9.68 18.61 -22.27
C ASN A 86 -10.02 18.48 -23.78
N GLY A 87 -9.07 18.10 -24.63
CA GLY A 87 -9.34 17.71 -26.02
C GLY A 87 -9.39 18.86 -27.03
N TRP A 88 -8.77 19.99 -26.71
CA TRP A 88 -8.49 21.07 -27.68
C TRP A 88 -7.04 20.99 -28.15
N ALA A 89 -6.81 21.37 -29.38
CA ALA A 89 -5.47 21.45 -29.95
C ALA A 89 -5.33 22.76 -30.73
N TRP A 90 -4.11 23.28 -30.78
CA TRP A 90 -3.80 24.47 -31.54
C TRP A 90 -2.47 24.37 -32.27
N LEU A 91 -2.46 24.89 -33.50
CA LEU A 91 -1.32 24.89 -34.40
C LEU A 91 -0.93 26.32 -34.72
N VAL A 92 0.37 26.59 -34.63
CA VAL A 92 0.99 27.86 -34.99
C VAL A 92 1.81 27.69 -36.26
N TYR A 93 1.58 28.54 -37.25
CA TYR A 93 2.43 28.65 -38.43
C TYR A 93 2.49 30.12 -38.89
N GLY A 94 3.70 30.68 -38.95
CA GLY A 94 3.88 32.11 -39.17
C GLY A 94 3.12 32.95 -38.13
N ARG A 95 2.18 33.79 -38.59
CA ARG A 95 1.36 34.67 -37.74
C ARG A 95 -0.09 34.17 -37.54
N LYS A 96 -0.35 32.91 -37.90
CA LYS A 96 -1.68 32.31 -37.83
C LYS A 96 -1.73 31.26 -36.73
N LEU A 97 -2.85 31.26 -36.00
CA LEU A 97 -3.20 30.30 -34.97
C LEU A 97 -4.46 29.56 -35.37
N LEU A 98 -4.39 28.24 -35.50
CA LEU A 98 -5.55 27.39 -35.75
C LEU A 98 -5.93 26.70 -34.45
N VAL A 99 -7.18 26.82 -34.01
CA VAL A 99 -7.70 26.16 -32.79
C VAL A 99 -8.84 25.23 -33.16
N TRP A 100 -8.76 23.96 -32.75
CA TRP A 100 -9.81 22.97 -33.01
C TRP A 100 -9.97 21.99 -31.86
N GLN A 101 -11.09 21.27 -31.86
CA GLN A 101 -11.37 20.19 -30.92
C GLN A 101 -10.97 18.85 -31.56
N CYS A 102 -10.02 18.13 -30.96
CA CYS A 102 -9.56 16.82 -31.44
C CYS A 102 -10.38 15.65 -30.87
N LYS A 103 -11.02 15.82 -29.70
CA LYS A 103 -11.92 14.84 -29.07
C LYS A 103 -13.12 15.54 -28.41
N ALA A 104 -14.32 15.02 -28.58
CA ALA A 104 -15.54 15.62 -28.02
C ALA A 104 -15.64 15.34 -26.51
N ASN A 105 -16.02 16.36 -25.74
CA ASN A 105 -16.12 16.30 -24.27
C ASN A 105 -17.18 15.27 -23.81
N ILE A 106 -16.84 14.43 -22.82
CA ILE A 106 -17.66 13.31 -22.32
C ILE A 106 -18.80 13.78 -21.39
N HIS A 107 -18.70 14.99 -20.83
CA HIS A 107 -19.54 15.44 -19.72
C HIS A 107 -20.95 15.95 -20.06
N ASP A 108 -21.40 15.96 -21.32
CA ASP A 108 -22.78 16.41 -21.59
C ASP A 108 -23.45 15.69 -22.78
N SER A 109 -24.24 14.67 -22.46
CA SER A 109 -24.94 13.82 -23.43
C SER A 109 -26.15 14.51 -24.10
N LYS A 110 -26.59 15.67 -23.59
CA LYS A 110 -27.83 16.34 -24.03
C LYS A 110 -27.66 17.42 -25.10
N GLN A 111 -26.44 17.88 -25.43
CA GLN A 111 -26.22 19.00 -26.36
C GLN A 111 -25.52 18.60 -27.68
N ARG A 112 -25.82 17.39 -28.16
CA ARG A 112 -25.13 16.66 -29.24
C ARG A 112 -25.29 17.19 -30.68
N ARG A 113 -25.77 18.42 -30.94
CA ARG A 113 -26.24 18.82 -32.30
C ARG A 113 -25.60 20.01 -33.03
N THR A 114 -24.68 20.80 -32.48
CA THR A 114 -24.28 22.05 -33.20
C THR A 114 -22.80 22.42 -33.33
N PHE A 115 -21.85 21.80 -32.60
CA PHE A 115 -20.42 22.23 -32.65
C PHE A 115 -19.45 21.21 -33.26
N LYS A 116 -19.93 20.19 -33.99
CA LYS A 116 -19.02 19.31 -34.74
C LYS A 116 -18.34 20.11 -35.86
N THR A 117 -17.00 20.14 -35.84
CA THR A 117 -16.08 20.54 -36.92
C THR A 117 -15.87 22.03 -37.24
N GLN A 118 -15.71 22.92 -36.26
CA GLN A 118 -15.21 24.28 -36.53
C GLN A 118 -13.78 24.46 -36.00
N CYS A 119 -12.81 24.37 -36.91
CA CYS A 119 -11.47 24.92 -36.69
C CYS A 119 -11.56 26.45 -36.84
N ARG A 120 -10.96 27.19 -35.92
CA ARG A 120 -10.96 28.66 -35.89
C ARG A 120 -9.57 29.19 -36.19
N GLU A 121 -9.49 30.19 -37.07
CA GLU A 121 -8.24 30.87 -37.41
C GLU A 121 -8.20 32.21 -36.68
N LEU A 122 -7.16 32.42 -35.89
CA LEU A 122 -6.89 33.66 -35.17
C LEU A 122 -5.58 34.27 -35.68
N LEU A 123 -5.52 35.60 -35.71
CA LEU A 123 -4.32 36.34 -36.07
C LEU A 123 -3.48 36.61 -34.81
N LEU A 124 -2.24 36.17 -34.80
CA LEU A 124 -1.30 36.39 -33.70
C LEU A 124 -0.81 37.85 -33.65
N PRO A 125 -0.36 38.34 -32.47
CA PRO A 125 0.22 39.68 -32.34
C PRO A 125 1.40 39.89 -33.32
N GLN A 126 1.72 41.14 -33.63
CA GLN A 126 2.85 41.42 -34.51
C GLN A 126 4.15 41.06 -33.80
N SER A 127 5.06 40.44 -34.54
CA SER A 127 6.32 39.88 -34.05
C SER A 127 7.30 39.84 -35.20
N ASP A 128 8.56 40.15 -34.91
CA ASP A 128 9.68 39.94 -35.85
C ASP A 128 10.30 38.56 -35.65
N LEU A 129 10.04 37.93 -34.49
CA LEU A 129 10.42 36.56 -34.16
C LEU A 129 9.31 35.55 -34.46
N ALA A 130 9.66 34.27 -34.59
CA ALA A 130 8.70 33.21 -34.89
C ALA A 130 7.85 32.86 -33.66
N HIS A 131 6.53 32.78 -33.83
CA HIS A 131 5.63 32.33 -32.78
C HIS A 131 5.77 30.83 -32.49
N ARG A 132 5.55 30.46 -31.22
CA ARG A 132 5.54 29.07 -30.74
C ARG A 132 4.21 28.74 -30.06
N ALA A 133 3.73 27.51 -30.20
CA ALA A 133 2.51 27.03 -29.56
C ALA A 133 2.60 27.04 -28.02
N ASN A 134 3.80 26.98 -27.45
CA ASN A 134 4.06 27.11 -26.01
C ASN A 134 3.78 28.53 -25.48
N CYS A 135 3.78 29.56 -26.33
CA CYS A 135 3.45 30.94 -25.95
C CYS A 135 1.94 31.22 -26.04
N ILE A 136 1.11 30.18 -26.09
CA ILE A 136 -0.33 30.25 -26.29
C ILE A 136 -1.03 29.35 -25.28
N ALA A 137 -2.03 29.89 -24.61
CA ALA A 137 -2.88 29.18 -23.68
C ALA A 137 -4.33 29.18 -24.21
N VAL A 138 -4.93 27.99 -24.28
CA VAL A 138 -6.32 27.78 -24.68
C VAL A 138 -7.02 27.04 -23.54
N TRP A 139 -8.12 27.61 -23.03
CA TRP A 139 -8.87 27.01 -21.92
C TRP A 139 -10.37 27.29 -22.05
N VAL A 140 -11.19 26.45 -21.42
CA VAL A 140 -12.64 26.61 -21.41
C VAL A 140 -13.07 27.13 -20.04
N LEU A 141 -13.76 28.27 -20.02
CA LEU A 141 -14.34 28.82 -18.79
C LEU A 141 -15.54 27.97 -18.32
N PRO A 142 -15.78 27.85 -17.00
CA PRO A 142 -16.95 27.15 -16.49
C PRO A 142 -18.26 27.67 -17.12
N GLY A 143 -19.10 26.76 -17.63
CA GLY A 143 -20.36 27.11 -18.29
C GLY A 143 -20.25 27.56 -19.75
N HIS A 144 -19.05 27.66 -20.32
CA HIS A 144 -18.83 28.03 -21.72
C HIS A 144 -18.54 26.77 -22.58
N GLN A 145 -18.95 26.80 -23.85
CA GLN A 145 -18.68 25.70 -24.81
C GLN A 145 -17.47 25.94 -25.72
N VAL A 146 -17.13 27.21 -25.92
CA VAL A 146 -16.05 27.65 -26.82
C VAL A 146 -14.91 28.18 -25.95
N PRO A 147 -13.65 27.80 -26.21
CA PRO A 147 -12.55 28.21 -25.37
C PRO A 147 -12.24 29.69 -25.51
N SER A 148 -11.64 30.24 -24.46
CA SER A 148 -10.88 31.48 -24.47
C SER A 148 -9.45 31.18 -24.92
N CYS A 149 -8.76 32.20 -25.45
CA CYS A 149 -7.38 32.07 -25.90
C CYS A 149 -6.57 33.30 -25.49
N MET A 150 -5.37 33.07 -24.97
CA MET A 150 -4.36 34.11 -24.77
C MET A 150 -3.11 33.71 -25.55
N ALA A 151 -2.56 34.63 -26.33
CA ALA A 151 -1.33 34.42 -27.08
C ALA A 151 -0.35 35.56 -26.77
N VAL A 152 0.93 35.23 -26.65
CA VAL A 152 1.98 36.22 -26.43
C VAL A 152 3.02 36.11 -27.55
N SER A 153 3.44 37.25 -28.10
CA SER A 153 4.57 37.26 -29.03
C SER A 153 5.88 36.96 -28.29
N PRO A 154 6.92 36.44 -28.97
CA PRO A 154 8.25 36.29 -28.39
C PRO A 154 8.78 37.55 -27.71
N GLU A 155 8.40 38.75 -28.19
CA GLU A 155 8.81 40.04 -27.61
C GLU A 155 7.90 40.54 -26.47
N GLY A 156 6.84 39.81 -26.11
CA GLY A 156 5.96 40.15 -24.99
C GLY A 156 4.69 40.95 -25.32
N VAL A 157 4.24 40.95 -26.58
CA VAL A 157 2.92 41.51 -26.93
C VAL A 157 1.84 40.48 -26.62
N VAL A 158 0.94 40.78 -25.68
CA VAL A 158 -0.11 39.89 -25.21
C VAL A 158 -1.42 40.21 -25.92
N ARG A 159 -2.07 39.20 -26.51
CA ARG A 159 -3.41 39.30 -27.10
C ARG A 159 -4.35 38.28 -26.47
N PHE A 160 -5.54 38.72 -26.04
CA PHE A 160 -6.56 37.87 -25.41
C PHE A 160 -7.88 37.91 -26.17
N TRP A 161 -8.44 36.73 -26.43
CA TRP A 161 -9.79 36.51 -26.93
C TRP A 161 -10.63 35.87 -25.84
N THR A 162 -11.71 36.55 -25.43
CA THR A 162 -12.69 36.00 -24.48
C THR A 162 -13.34 34.72 -25.00
N SER A 163 -13.52 34.62 -26.32
CA SER A 163 -13.97 33.41 -27.00
C SER A 163 -13.38 33.34 -28.39
N VAL A 164 -12.83 32.18 -28.77
CA VAL A 164 -12.29 31.96 -30.14
C VAL A 164 -13.38 31.97 -31.22
N ALA A 165 -14.67 31.99 -30.88
CA ALA A 165 -15.76 32.19 -31.84
C ALA A 165 -15.84 33.63 -32.37
N HIS A 166 -15.26 34.60 -31.64
CA HIS A 166 -15.29 36.02 -31.99
C HIS A 166 -13.89 36.50 -32.39
N GLU A 167 -13.41 36.03 -33.54
CA GLU A 167 -12.05 36.23 -34.05
C GLU A 167 -11.62 37.71 -34.09
N GLY A 168 -12.56 38.63 -34.37
CA GLY A 168 -12.33 40.08 -34.41
C GLY A 168 -12.42 40.82 -33.08
N SER A 169 -12.76 40.14 -31.97
CA SER A 169 -12.93 40.75 -30.65
C SER A 169 -11.81 40.30 -29.70
N SER A 170 -10.69 41.02 -29.74
CA SER A 170 -9.55 40.79 -28.85
C SER A 170 -9.12 42.05 -28.12
N VAL A 171 -8.35 41.87 -27.04
CA VAL A 171 -7.68 42.94 -26.32
C VAL A 171 -6.19 42.70 -26.32
N GLU A 172 -5.42 43.77 -26.50
CA GLU A 172 -3.97 43.73 -26.56
C GLU A 172 -3.35 44.59 -25.46
N THR A 173 -2.26 44.09 -24.89
CA THR A 173 -1.38 44.82 -23.97
C THR A 173 0.07 44.41 -24.20
N SER A 174 1.02 45.13 -23.58
CA SER A 174 2.43 44.73 -23.55
C SER A 174 2.80 44.24 -22.15
N ALA A 175 3.57 43.17 -22.07
CA ALA A 175 4.14 42.67 -20.81
C ALA A 175 5.43 43.40 -20.38
N GLU A 176 5.95 44.34 -21.18
CA GLU A 176 7.13 45.17 -20.88
C GLU A 176 8.37 44.36 -20.43
N LEU A 177 8.76 43.34 -21.20
CA LEU A 177 9.79 42.36 -20.83
C LEU A 177 11.25 42.83 -20.94
N ALA A 178 11.49 44.13 -21.12
CA ALA A 178 12.83 44.74 -21.27
C ALA A 178 13.77 44.02 -22.28
N GLY A 179 13.22 43.42 -23.33
CA GLY A 179 13.98 42.71 -24.37
C GLY A 179 14.23 41.23 -24.12
N GLN A 180 13.69 40.65 -23.03
CA GLN A 180 13.70 39.21 -22.81
C GLN A 180 12.67 38.49 -23.69
N GLU A 181 13.05 37.34 -24.25
CA GLU A 181 12.16 36.53 -25.08
C GLU A 181 11.22 35.68 -24.22
N VAL A 182 9.95 35.59 -24.60
CA VAL A 182 8.96 34.69 -24.00
C VAL A 182 9.26 33.25 -24.37
N ASP A 183 9.27 32.35 -23.38
CA ASP A 183 9.43 30.92 -23.62
C ASP A 183 8.09 30.17 -23.59
N CYS A 184 7.29 30.36 -22.52
CA CYS A 184 6.02 29.67 -22.37
C CYS A 184 4.92 30.50 -21.69
N LEU A 185 3.68 30.10 -21.93
CA LEU A 185 2.46 30.63 -21.34
C LEU A 185 1.58 29.48 -20.84
N ILE A 186 1.24 29.46 -19.55
CA ILE A 186 0.46 28.37 -18.94
C ILE A 186 -0.76 28.96 -18.23
N HIS A 187 -1.94 28.42 -18.51
CA HIS A 187 -3.17 28.81 -17.82
C HIS A 187 -3.22 28.25 -16.39
N VAL A 188 -3.51 29.12 -15.43
CA VAL A 188 -3.73 28.76 -14.02
C VAL A 188 -5.21 28.94 -13.70
N PRO A 189 -5.95 27.85 -13.44
CA PRO A 189 -7.37 27.91 -13.11
C PRO A 189 -7.68 28.93 -11.99
N GLY A 190 -8.68 29.78 -12.24
CA GLY A 190 -9.12 30.82 -11.31
C GLY A 190 -8.28 32.10 -11.27
N HIS A 191 -7.09 32.13 -11.89
CA HIS A 191 -6.15 33.24 -11.74
C HIS A 191 -5.80 33.96 -13.04
N GLY A 192 -5.62 33.23 -14.14
CA GLY A 192 -5.16 33.80 -15.42
C GLY A 192 -4.13 32.92 -16.10
N CYS A 193 -3.04 33.50 -16.59
CA CYS A 193 -1.93 32.78 -17.20
C CYS A 193 -0.59 33.21 -16.60
N ILE A 194 0.32 32.28 -16.42
CA ILE A 194 1.72 32.57 -16.10
C ILE A 194 2.51 32.62 -17.39
N LEU A 195 3.16 33.75 -17.60
CA LEU A 195 4.16 34.00 -18.62
C LEU A 195 5.54 33.75 -18.02
N ALA A 196 6.37 32.95 -18.68
CA ALA A 196 7.78 32.81 -18.33
C ALA A 196 8.67 33.13 -19.54
N THR A 197 9.74 33.87 -19.30
CA THR A 197 10.77 34.19 -20.30
C THR A 197 11.90 33.16 -20.31
N THR A 198 12.69 33.15 -21.38
CA THR A 198 13.88 32.28 -21.53
C THR A 198 14.90 32.50 -20.41
N THR A 199 14.95 33.70 -19.83
CA THR A 199 15.78 34.08 -18.67
C THR A 199 15.05 33.96 -17.32
N CYS A 200 13.95 33.19 -17.28
CA CYS A 200 13.17 32.88 -16.09
C CYS A 200 12.60 34.10 -15.32
N THR A 201 12.32 35.20 -16.02
CA THR A 201 11.40 36.22 -15.49
C THR A 201 9.97 35.72 -15.66
N VAL A 202 9.21 35.72 -14.57
CA VAL A 202 7.86 35.15 -14.47
C VAL A 202 6.85 36.26 -14.20
N ALA A 203 5.77 36.32 -14.97
CA ALA A 203 4.70 37.29 -14.79
C ALA A 203 3.32 36.62 -14.83
N LEU A 204 2.41 37.11 -14.00
CA LEU A 204 1.00 36.73 -13.98
C LEU A 204 0.20 37.68 -14.88
N LEU A 205 -0.45 37.12 -15.89
CA LEU A 205 -1.35 37.78 -16.82
C LEU A 205 -2.80 37.46 -16.47
N GLN A 206 -3.58 38.46 -16.06
CA GLN A 206 -4.96 38.24 -15.64
C GLN A 206 -5.94 39.01 -16.53
N PRO A 207 -6.90 38.33 -17.19
CA PRO A 207 -7.98 39.00 -17.89
C PRO A 207 -8.96 39.61 -16.87
N GLN A 208 -9.24 40.90 -16.99
CA GLN A 208 -10.21 41.62 -16.17
C GLN A 208 -11.30 42.23 -17.04
N PHE A 209 -12.53 42.27 -16.52
CA PHE A 209 -13.65 42.95 -17.18
C PHE A 209 -14.09 44.15 -16.35
N ASN A 210 -13.57 45.34 -16.71
CA ASN A 210 -13.84 46.58 -15.98
C ASN A 210 -14.53 47.59 -16.91
N ASN A 211 -15.58 48.26 -16.42
CA ASN A 211 -16.30 49.33 -17.14
C ASN A 211 -16.79 48.92 -18.55
N GLY A 212 -17.21 47.67 -18.74
CA GLY A 212 -17.73 47.18 -20.03
C GLY A 212 -16.66 46.86 -21.08
N LYS A 213 -15.36 46.88 -20.72
CA LYS A 213 -14.24 46.53 -21.59
C LYS A 213 -13.40 45.43 -20.94
N ASN A 214 -12.92 44.50 -21.77
CA ASN A 214 -11.87 43.56 -21.34
C ASN A 214 -10.53 44.33 -21.22
N ASN A 215 -9.73 44.01 -20.23
CA ASN A 215 -8.36 44.46 -20.06
C ASN A 215 -7.50 43.27 -19.58
N ILE A 216 -6.17 43.39 -19.67
CA ILE A 216 -5.24 42.37 -19.20
C ILE A 216 -4.26 43.06 -18.23
N THR A 217 -4.21 42.60 -16.98
CA THR A 217 -3.21 43.06 -16.02
C THR A 217 -1.98 42.17 -16.10
N CYS A 218 -0.80 42.77 -16.10
CA CYS A 218 0.49 42.08 -16.08
C CYS A 218 1.22 42.41 -14.78
N GLN A 219 1.51 41.39 -13.98
CA GLN A 219 2.22 41.52 -12.70
C GLN A 219 3.42 40.58 -12.68
N VAL A 220 4.63 41.14 -12.62
CA VAL A 220 5.86 40.35 -12.45
C VAL A 220 5.87 39.73 -11.04
N LEU A 221 6.02 38.41 -10.97
CA LEU A 221 6.11 37.68 -9.70
C LEU A 221 7.51 37.85 -9.12
N ARG A 222 7.59 38.20 -7.82
CA ARG A 222 8.87 38.40 -7.13
C ARG A 222 9.14 37.24 -6.18
N THR A 223 10.34 36.69 -6.21
CA THR A 223 10.79 35.72 -5.21
C THR A 223 10.91 36.42 -3.84
N SER A 224 10.41 35.78 -2.78
CA SER A 224 10.56 36.29 -1.42
C SER A 224 12.04 36.18 -1.02
N GLN A 225 12.68 37.32 -0.74
CA GLN A 225 14.05 37.35 -0.21
C GLN A 225 14.05 36.72 1.19
N GLY A 226 14.51 35.47 1.31
CA GLY A 226 14.70 34.78 2.59
C GLY A 226 15.73 35.50 3.47
N TRP A 227 15.47 35.53 4.78
CA TRP A 227 16.18 36.29 5.82
C TRP A 227 17.69 35.98 5.95
N LEU A 228 18.24 34.98 5.26
CA LEU A 228 19.66 34.59 5.32
C LEU A 228 20.43 34.68 3.99
N GLY A 229 19.81 35.11 2.88
CA GLY A 229 20.50 35.31 1.59
C GLY A 229 21.18 36.69 1.41
N GLY A 230 21.13 37.55 2.43
CA GLY A 230 21.35 39.00 2.30
C GLY A 230 22.73 39.55 2.65
N ILE A 231 23.78 38.75 2.80
CA ILE A 231 25.11 39.28 3.18
C ILE A 231 25.94 39.77 1.97
N GLY A 232 25.55 39.42 0.73
CA GLY A 232 26.31 39.81 -0.47
C GLY A 232 25.75 40.96 -1.32
N ARG A 233 24.48 41.38 -1.14
CA ARG A 233 23.83 42.29 -2.10
C ARG A 233 22.99 43.37 -1.41
N LYS A 234 23.68 44.34 -0.79
CA LYS A 234 23.08 45.63 -0.42
C LYS A 234 23.52 46.70 -1.42
N MET A 235 22.77 46.86 -2.51
CA MET A 235 22.48 48.16 -3.16
C MET A 235 21.70 47.92 -4.46
N THR A 236 20.39 48.15 -4.42
CA THR A 236 19.59 48.91 -5.41
C THR A 236 18.14 48.86 -4.97
N SER A 237 17.79 49.66 -3.97
CA SER A 237 16.43 50.14 -3.81
C SER A 237 16.46 51.61 -4.18
N LEU A 238 15.58 52.02 -5.10
CA LEU A 238 14.75 53.22 -5.05
C LEU A 238 14.33 53.60 -6.47
N ILE A 239 13.02 53.41 -6.72
CA ILE A 239 12.20 54.20 -7.66
C ILE A 239 12.50 53.94 -9.16
N PHE A 240 11.46 53.52 -9.90
CA PHE A 240 11.35 53.29 -11.35
C PHE A 240 11.59 51.88 -11.89
N GLY A 241 10.66 51.49 -12.77
CA GLY A 241 10.72 50.28 -13.58
C GLY A 241 11.90 50.30 -14.54
N ALA A 242 12.79 49.35 -14.34
CA ALA A 242 13.68 48.77 -15.34
C ALA A 242 14.26 47.51 -14.69
N ILE A 243 14.16 46.37 -15.40
CA ILE A 243 14.83 45.12 -15.03
C ILE A 243 16.36 45.40 -15.00
N PRO A 244 17.12 44.99 -13.97
CA PRO A 244 18.51 45.39 -13.79
C PRO A 244 19.44 44.86 -14.90
N GLN A 245 20.16 45.77 -15.57
CA GLN A 245 21.17 45.48 -16.60
C GLN A 245 22.59 45.27 -16.01
N SER A 246 22.74 44.44 -14.97
CA SER A 246 24.07 43.95 -14.52
C SER A 246 24.25 42.50 -14.98
N PRO A 247 25.48 42.02 -15.27
CA PRO A 247 25.69 40.65 -15.74
C PRO A 247 25.52 39.67 -14.56
N VAL A 248 24.27 39.45 -14.17
CA VAL A 248 23.84 38.29 -13.41
C VAL A 248 23.89 37.15 -14.42
N THR A 249 24.60 36.07 -14.10
CA THR A 249 24.50 34.81 -14.85
C THR A 249 23.04 34.50 -15.08
N GLU A 250 22.59 34.60 -16.33
CA GLU A 250 21.18 34.47 -16.69
C GLU A 250 20.70 33.05 -16.35
N THR A 251 19.74 32.96 -15.43
CA THR A 251 19.08 31.70 -15.07
C THR A 251 18.14 31.29 -16.20
N LYS A 252 18.50 30.24 -16.94
CA LYS A 252 17.68 29.74 -18.05
C LYS A 252 16.43 29.02 -17.52
N LEU A 253 15.28 29.27 -18.13
CA LEU A 253 14.07 28.49 -17.87
C LEU A 253 14.21 27.08 -18.46
N VAL A 254 13.87 26.05 -17.67
CA VAL A 254 13.80 24.66 -18.13
C VAL A 254 12.35 24.26 -18.39
N LYS A 255 11.50 24.37 -17.36
CA LYS A 255 10.09 23.96 -17.48
C LYS A 255 9.20 24.65 -16.45
N VAL A 256 7.96 24.93 -16.84
CA VAL A 256 6.88 25.31 -15.93
C VAL A 256 5.77 24.26 -16.02
N THR A 257 5.21 23.86 -14.88
CA THR A 257 4.07 22.93 -14.81
C THR A 257 3.00 23.50 -13.89
N CYS A 258 1.72 23.19 -14.17
CA CYS A 258 0.59 23.58 -13.34
C CYS A 258 -0.27 22.34 -13.03
N THR A 259 -0.56 22.11 -11.75
CA THR A 259 -1.43 21.02 -11.28
C THR A 259 -2.59 21.61 -10.47
N LEU A 260 -3.83 21.21 -10.76
CA LEU A 260 -4.99 21.61 -9.97
C LEU A 260 -5.08 20.77 -8.68
N LEU A 261 -5.15 21.42 -7.51
CA LEU A 261 -5.23 20.78 -6.19
C LEU A 261 -6.64 20.89 -5.59
N ASN A 262 -7.67 20.44 -6.32
CA ASN A 262 -9.08 20.45 -5.92
C ASN A 262 -9.51 21.80 -5.29
N GLU A 263 -10.21 21.78 -4.14
CA GLU A 263 -10.71 22.99 -3.45
C GLU A 263 -9.60 23.90 -2.91
N ARG A 264 -8.34 23.45 -2.83
CA ARG A 264 -7.24 24.19 -2.21
C ARG A 264 -6.65 25.28 -3.13
N GLY A 265 -6.66 25.08 -4.45
CA GLY A 265 -6.05 26.01 -5.41
C GLY A 265 -5.29 25.30 -6.52
N SER A 266 -4.38 26.02 -7.18
CA SER A 266 -3.47 25.47 -8.18
C SER A 266 -2.02 25.52 -7.69
N ARG A 267 -1.25 24.47 -7.98
CA ARG A 267 0.19 24.40 -7.75
C ARG A 267 0.92 24.68 -9.05
N VAL A 268 1.89 25.58 -9.03
CA VAL A 268 2.79 25.86 -10.15
C VAL A 268 4.22 25.55 -9.72
N LEU A 269 4.91 24.71 -10.48
CA LEU A 269 6.33 24.42 -10.29
C LEU A 269 7.12 25.03 -11.45
N ILE A 270 8.23 25.71 -11.13
CA ILE A 270 9.11 26.37 -12.09
C ILE A 270 10.51 25.83 -11.87
N LEU A 271 11.09 25.23 -12.91
CA LEU A 271 12.48 24.75 -12.90
C LEU A 271 13.34 25.76 -13.68
N ALA A 272 14.23 26.44 -12.95
CA ALA A 272 15.05 27.56 -13.41
C ALA A 272 16.54 27.24 -13.25
N GLY A 273 17.18 26.77 -14.31
CA GLY A 273 18.52 26.17 -14.22
C GLY A 273 18.49 24.96 -13.29
N SER A 274 19.12 25.09 -12.12
CA SER A 274 19.09 24.08 -11.04
C SER A 274 18.08 24.36 -9.93
N SER A 275 17.44 25.53 -9.94
CA SER A 275 16.51 25.96 -8.89
C SER A 275 15.11 25.47 -9.17
N LEU A 276 14.52 24.73 -8.23
CA LEU A 276 13.13 24.29 -8.28
C LEU A 276 12.28 25.17 -7.37
N GLN A 277 11.36 25.91 -7.97
CA GLN A 277 10.43 26.79 -7.26
C GLN A 277 9.03 26.19 -7.17
N TYR A 278 8.41 26.32 -5.99
CA TYR A 278 7.01 25.97 -5.75
C TYR A 278 6.18 27.22 -5.49
N TRP A 279 5.16 27.41 -6.31
CA TRP A 279 4.18 28.49 -6.18
C TRP A 279 2.78 27.94 -5.94
N PHE A 280 2.10 28.48 -4.94
CA PHE A 280 0.72 28.17 -4.61
C PHE A 280 -0.21 29.33 -4.99
N PHE A 281 -1.24 29.01 -5.78
CA PHE A 281 -2.26 29.93 -6.25
C PHE A 281 -3.60 29.56 -5.62
N SER A 282 -3.97 30.24 -4.53
CA SER A 282 -5.21 29.99 -3.80
C SER A 282 -6.39 30.76 -4.40
N HIS A 283 -7.60 30.24 -4.34
CA HIS A 283 -8.76 30.89 -4.99
C HIS A 283 -9.10 32.30 -4.48
N ASN A 284 -8.67 32.69 -3.28
CA ASN A 284 -9.06 33.93 -2.60
C ASN A 284 -7.90 34.75 -2.02
N GLU A 285 -6.66 34.27 -2.04
CA GLU A 285 -5.48 34.97 -1.51
C GLU A 285 -4.47 35.23 -2.63
N GLN A 286 -3.46 36.06 -2.35
CA GLN A 286 -2.37 36.30 -3.31
C GLN A 286 -1.51 35.04 -3.49
N GLU A 287 -0.88 34.96 -4.65
CA GLU A 287 0.09 33.92 -4.97
C GLU A 287 1.26 33.93 -3.98
N LYS A 288 1.66 32.74 -3.53
CA LYS A 288 2.72 32.57 -2.54
C LYS A 288 3.75 31.57 -3.04
N MET A 289 5.03 31.95 -2.98
CA MET A 289 6.15 31.01 -3.17
C MET A 289 6.39 30.25 -1.86
N GLU A 290 6.27 28.93 -1.88
CA GLU A 290 6.47 28.08 -0.70
C GLU A 290 7.94 27.71 -0.52
N PHE A 291 8.67 27.42 -1.60
CA PHE A 291 10.11 27.18 -1.57
C PHE A 291 10.79 27.49 -2.91
N ASP A 292 12.11 27.66 -2.86
CA ASP A 292 13.04 27.80 -3.99
C ASP A 292 14.33 27.07 -3.59
N GLU A 293 14.53 25.85 -4.09
CA GLU A 293 15.60 24.93 -3.64
C GLU A 293 16.50 24.51 -4.81
N ASP A 294 17.82 24.51 -4.62
CA ASP A 294 18.76 23.97 -5.62
C ASP A 294 18.84 22.45 -5.49
N ILE A 295 18.48 21.74 -6.56
CA ILE A 295 18.43 20.28 -6.59
C ILE A 295 19.64 19.63 -7.28
N THR A 296 20.70 20.40 -7.59
CA THR A 296 21.91 19.91 -8.27
C THR A 296 22.56 18.75 -7.53
N ASP A 297 22.79 18.89 -6.22
CA ASP A 297 23.49 17.88 -5.43
C ASP A 297 22.72 16.54 -5.41
N ILE A 298 21.39 16.59 -5.38
CA ILE A 298 20.53 15.39 -5.40
C ILE A 298 20.70 14.64 -6.72
N VAL A 299 20.71 15.37 -7.84
CA VAL A 299 20.93 14.81 -9.19
C VAL A 299 22.33 14.26 -9.34
N GLN A 300 23.34 15.02 -8.90
CA GLN A 300 24.72 14.59 -9.00
C GLN A 300 24.99 13.30 -8.23
N GLN A 301 24.50 13.21 -6.99
CA GLN A 301 24.61 11.99 -6.19
C GLN A 301 23.91 10.79 -6.83
N ALA A 302 22.77 11.01 -7.50
CA ALA A 302 22.03 9.94 -8.17
C ALA A 302 22.79 9.39 -9.40
N PHE A 303 23.30 10.28 -10.25
CA PHE A 303 24.14 9.91 -11.40
C PHE A 303 25.41 9.18 -10.97
N GLN A 304 26.08 9.67 -9.93
CA GLN A 304 27.23 9.00 -9.35
C GLN A 304 26.84 7.58 -8.89
N ARG A 305 25.82 7.42 -8.05
CA ARG A 305 25.46 6.09 -7.50
C ARG A 305 25.01 5.07 -8.55
N LYS A 306 24.28 5.50 -9.59
CA LYS A 306 23.62 4.59 -10.54
C LYS A 306 24.34 4.42 -11.88
N ILE A 307 25.16 5.38 -12.31
CA ILE A 307 25.84 5.34 -13.62
C ILE A 307 27.36 5.20 -13.47
N TRP A 308 27.99 5.84 -12.47
CA TRP A 308 29.44 5.90 -12.35
C TRP A 308 29.98 5.37 -11.02
N GLU A 309 30.60 4.19 -11.01
CA GLU A 309 31.13 3.54 -9.79
C GLU A 309 32.24 4.32 -9.05
N SER A 310 32.89 5.29 -9.72
CA SER A 310 33.95 6.13 -9.15
C SER A 310 33.46 7.56 -8.98
N SER A 311 33.94 8.28 -7.95
CA SER A 311 33.55 9.67 -7.68
C SER A 311 34.07 10.61 -8.77
N PRO A 312 33.21 11.14 -9.65
CA PRO A 312 33.65 12.06 -10.70
C PRO A 312 34.04 13.41 -10.08
N GLN A 313 35.21 13.93 -10.41
CA GLN A 313 35.68 15.23 -9.89
C GLN A 313 35.08 16.41 -10.67
N ASN A 314 34.73 16.21 -11.95
CA ASN A 314 34.20 17.24 -12.85
C ASN A 314 32.96 16.74 -13.62
N MET A 315 31.85 16.59 -12.92
CA MET A 315 30.58 16.16 -13.52
C MET A 315 29.70 17.36 -13.86
N SER A 316 29.23 17.42 -15.11
CA SER A 316 28.23 18.40 -15.55
C SER A 316 26.87 17.73 -15.63
N THR A 317 25.84 18.36 -15.07
CA THR A 317 24.46 17.87 -15.07
C THR A 317 23.54 18.92 -15.66
N TRP A 318 22.58 18.48 -16.47
CA TRP A 318 21.55 19.32 -17.08
C TRP A 318 20.16 18.78 -16.75
N PHE A 319 19.26 19.71 -16.45
CA PHE A 319 17.84 19.44 -16.37
C PHE A 319 17.22 19.65 -17.74
N VAL A 320 16.52 18.64 -18.23
CA VAL A 320 16.01 18.62 -19.61
C VAL A 320 14.52 18.94 -19.64
N ASP A 321 13.72 18.24 -18.83
CA ASP A 321 12.28 18.44 -18.75
C ASP A 321 11.73 17.98 -17.39
N MET A 322 10.51 18.40 -17.04
CA MET A 322 9.84 18.10 -15.77
C MET A 322 8.35 17.83 -15.96
N GLN A 323 7.84 16.81 -15.26
CA GLN A 323 6.41 16.56 -15.09
C GLN A 323 6.06 16.25 -13.63
N THR A 324 4.76 16.32 -13.29
CA THR A 324 4.26 16.06 -11.94
C THR A 324 3.35 14.84 -11.90
N CYS A 325 3.41 14.07 -10.82
CA CYS A 325 2.45 13.02 -10.50
C CYS A 325 1.92 13.18 -9.06
N GLU A 326 1.12 12.23 -8.59
CA GLU A 326 0.59 12.24 -7.22
C GLU A 326 1.70 12.12 -6.16
N GLU A 327 2.74 11.33 -6.43
CA GLU A 327 3.82 11.07 -5.48
C GLU A 327 4.89 12.18 -5.44
N GLY A 328 5.00 12.99 -6.49
CA GLY A 328 6.01 14.04 -6.56
C GLY A 328 6.32 14.55 -7.97
N ILE A 329 7.60 14.77 -8.24
CA ILE A 329 8.12 15.41 -9.46
C ILE A 329 9.00 14.42 -10.21
N VAL A 330 8.68 14.18 -11.49
CA VAL A 330 9.52 13.37 -12.38
C VAL A 330 10.39 14.30 -13.21
N LEU A 331 11.69 14.04 -13.22
CA LEU A 331 12.69 14.83 -13.93
C LEU A 331 13.35 13.99 -15.03
N LEU A 332 13.46 14.55 -16.24
CA LEU A 332 14.36 14.07 -17.27
C LEU A 332 15.67 14.86 -17.16
N MET A 333 16.78 14.15 -16.99
CA MET A 333 18.09 14.74 -16.69
C MET A 333 19.15 14.14 -17.59
N ALA A 334 20.23 14.88 -17.81
CA ALA A 334 21.40 14.44 -18.53
C ALA A 334 22.67 14.73 -17.74
N ALA A 335 23.69 13.88 -17.86
CA ALA A 335 24.98 14.10 -17.22
C ALA A 335 26.15 13.72 -18.13
N TYR A 336 27.25 14.44 -17.96
CA TYR A 336 28.50 14.24 -18.67
C TYR A 336 29.68 14.30 -17.69
N CYS A 337 30.60 13.36 -17.82
CA CYS A 337 31.83 13.33 -17.03
C CYS A 337 33.00 12.98 -17.95
N ALA A 338 33.79 14.00 -18.33
CA ALA A 338 34.91 13.88 -19.25
C ALA A 338 35.95 12.83 -18.82
N ASP A 339 36.12 12.65 -17.50
CA ASP A 339 37.09 11.72 -16.92
C ASP A 339 36.70 10.24 -17.07
N ILE A 340 35.42 9.94 -17.32
CA ILE A 340 34.87 8.57 -17.31
C ILE A 340 34.26 8.19 -18.66
N SER A 341 33.53 9.10 -19.30
CA SER A 341 32.81 8.83 -20.54
C SER A 341 32.78 10.04 -21.46
N ILE A 342 33.02 9.81 -22.75
CA ILE A 342 32.84 10.83 -23.80
C ILE A 342 31.38 11.00 -24.22
N GLN A 343 30.47 10.19 -23.66
CA GLN A 343 29.04 10.19 -23.97
C GLN A 343 28.22 10.88 -22.88
N ILE A 344 27.10 11.46 -23.28
CA ILE A 344 26.10 12.04 -22.38
C ILE A 344 25.10 10.95 -22.00
N HIS A 345 24.87 10.81 -20.70
CA HIS A 345 23.97 9.81 -20.14
C HIS A 345 22.67 10.48 -19.71
N PHE A 346 21.54 9.94 -20.14
CA PHE A 346 20.21 10.41 -19.73
C PHE A 346 19.67 9.55 -18.58
N ALA A 347 18.85 10.16 -17.74
CA ALA A 347 18.10 9.45 -16.70
C ALA A 347 16.75 10.10 -16.44
N LEU A 348 15.79 9.27 -16.05
CA LEU A 348 14.52 9.68 -15.46
C LEU A 348 14.56 9.40 -13.96
N GLY A 349 14.01 10.29 -13.14
CA GLY A 349 13.89 10.05 -11.71
C GLY A 349 12.69 10.73 -11.08
N LEU A 350 12.07 10.07 -10.11
CA LEU A 350 11.01 10.65 -9.27
C LEU A 350 11.58 11.20 -7.97
N LEU A 351 11.43 12.50 -7.76
CA LEU A 351 11.73 13.20 -6.52
C LEU A 351 10.43 13.38 -5.73
N PRO A 352 10.26 12.68 -4.58
CA PRO A 352 9.03 12.79 -3.79
C PRO A 352 8.79 14.21 -3.27
N LEU A 353 7.52 14.61 -3.29
CA LEU A 353 7.05 15.90 -2.76
C LEU A 353 5.81 15.67 -1.90
N VAL A 354 5.96 15.81 -0.58
CA VAL A 354 4.85 15.63 0.37
C VAL A 354 4.40 16.99 0.89
N GLY A 355 3.25 17.47 0.41
CA GLY A 355 2.80 18.83 0.69
C GLY A 355 3.73 19.86 0.04
N THR A 356 4.57 20.51 0.86
CA THR A 356 5.58 21.50 0.43
C THR A 356 7.01 21.06 0.73
N THR A 357 7.24 19.85 1.25
CA THR A 357 8.58 19.35 1.58
C THR A 357 9.12 18.45 0.46
N LEU A 358 10.29 18.83 -0.05
CA LEU A 358 11.02 18.07 -1.06
C LEU A 358 11.92 17.02 -0.40
N SER A 359 11.98 15.82 -0.97
CA SER A 359 12.91 14.77 -0.51
C SER A 359 14.36 15.10 -0.89
N ASN A 360 15.32 14.63 -0.08
CA ASN A 360 16.77 14.77 -0.36
C ASN A 360 17.31 13.66 -1.30
N SER A 361 16.46 12.76 -1.77
CA SER A 361 16.84 11.68 -2.70
C SER A 361 15.68 11.23 -3.59
N PHE A 362 16.02 10.74 -4.78
CA PHE A 362 15.08 10.09 -5.70
C PHE A 362 14.50 8.80 -5.10
N LYS A 363 13.20 8.58 -5.27
CA LYS A 363 12.52 7.30 -4.94
C LYS A 363 12.92 6.20 -5.91
N TRP A 364 12.99 6.55 -7.20
CA TRP A 364 13.54 5.71 -8.26
C TRP A 364 14.31 6.58 -9.25
N PHE A 365 15.33 5.99 -9.88
CA PHE A 365 16.22 6.64 -10.84
C PHE A 365 16.62 5.62 -11.91
N ILE A 366 16.21 5.86 -13.16
CA ILE A 366 16.27 4.91 -14.27
C ILE A 366 17.15 5.52 -15.38
N PRO A 367 18.31 4.92 -15.70
CA PRO A 367 19.11 5.32 -16.85
C PRO A 367 18.35 5.10 -18.16
N VAL A 368 18.33 6.10 -19.03
CA VAL A 368 17.60 6.08 -20.32
C VAL A 368 18.58 5.76 -21.45
N LYS A 369 18.24 4.76 -22.27
CA LYS A 369 19.06 4.29 -23.40
C LYS A 369 18.74 5.10 -24.66
N ILE A 370 19.21 6.34 -24.71
CA ILE A 370 19.22 7.14 -25.94
C ILE A 370 20.47 6.79 -26.74
N ASP A 371 20.38 6.86 -28.08
CA ASP A 371 21.55 6.66 -28.96
C ASP A 371 22.74 7.53 -28.50
N PRO A 372 23.98 7.02 -28.55
CA PRO A 372 25.12 7.68 -27.92
C PRO A 372 25.39 9.07 -28.48
N ILE A 373 25.32 10.08 -27.61
CA ILE A 373 25.59 11.48 -27.95
C ILE A 373 26.91 11.92 -27.37
N PHE A 374 27.76 12.49 -28.21
CA PHE A 374 29.05 13.04 -27.82
C PHE A 374 28.94 14.53 -27.52
N TYR A 375 29.69 14.98 -26.52
CA TYR A 375 29.73 16.37 -26.12
C TYR A 375 30.22 17.27 -27.28
N HIS A 376 29.50 18.36 -27.53
CA HIS A 376 29.84 19.41 -28.50
C HIS A 376 29.34 20.77 -28.01
N ASN A 377 29.79 21.87 -28.62
CA ASN A 377 29.54 23.22 -28.09
C ASN A 377 28.05 23.63 -28.04
N ASP A 378 27.21 23.05 -28.89
CA ASP A 378 25.78 23.40 -28.98
C ASP A 378 24.85 22.44 -28.21
N ILE A 379 25.42 21.64 -27.30
CA ILE A 379 24.71 20.52 -26.66
C ILE A 379 23.46 20.95 -25.88
N GLU A 380 23.46 22.11 -25.22
CA GLU A 380 22.31 22.58 -24.43
C GLU A 380 21.07 22.80 -25.31
N SER A 381 21.27 23.34 -26.52
CA SER A 381 20.17 23.55 -27.48
C SER A 381 19.59 22.23 -27.97
N TRP A 382 20.44 21.20 -28.08
CA TRP A 382 20.05 19.87 -28.48
C TRP A 382 19.33 19.13 -27.36
N LEU A 383 19.82 19.22 -26.11
CA LEU A 383 19.17 18.65 -24.93
C LEU A 383 17.77 19.24 -24.75
N ALA A 384 17.62 20.57 -24.89
CA ALA A 384 16.33 21.26 -24.78
C ALA A 384 15.29 20.83 -25.83
N SER A 385 15.67 20.06 -26.86
CA SER A 385 14.73 19.49 -27.83
C SER A 385 14.00 18.25 -27.31
N TYR A 386 14.50 17.61 -26.25
CA TYR A 386 13.90 16.45 -25.63
C TYR A 386 12.82 16.85 -24.64
N HIS A 387 11.70 16.17 -24.74
CA HIS A 387 10.53 16.35 -23.88
C HIS A 387 10.04 14.97 -23.45
N PHE A 388 9.22 14.89 -22.42
CA PHE A 388 8.53 13.64 -22.13
C PHE A 388 7.07 13.84 -21.72
N ILE A 389 6.28 12.78 -21.86
CA ILE A 389 4.89 12.67 -21.40
C ILE A 389 4.84 11.56 -20.35
N LEU A 390 4.34 11.87 -19.15
CA LEU A 390 4.11 10.88 -18.11
C LEU A 390 2.67 10.37 -18.19
N CYS A 391 2.48 9.05 -18.32
CA CYS A 391 1.17 8.41 -18.37
C CYS A 391 1.18 7.10 -17.58
N GLY A 392 0.63 7.11 -16.36
CA GLY A 392 0.66 5.95 -15.47
C GLY A 392 2.11 5.56 -15.13
N TRP A 393 2.49 4.32 -15.47
CA TRP A 393 3.85 3.79 -15.27
C TRP A 393 4.76 3.95 -16.50
N GLU A 394 4.34 4.70 -17.52
CA GLU A 394 5.12 4.90 -18.73
C GLU A 394 5.53 6.37 -18.86
N ALA A 395 6.81 6.58 -19.19
CA ALA A 395 7.34 7.87 -19.60
C ALA A 395 7.72 7.81 -21.08
N ILE A 396 7.01 8.58 -21.91
CA ILE A 396 7.26 8.66 -23.36
C ILE A 396 8.15 9.86 -23.61
N ILE A 397 9.44 9.60 -23.76
CA ILE A 397 10.45 10.59 -24.11
C ILE A 397 10.42 10.78 -25.62
N TYR A 398 10.31 12.02 -26.09
CA TYR A 398 10.30 12.33 -27.51
C TYR A 398 11.16 13.56 -27.82
N SER A 399 11.71 13.56 -29.03
CA SER A 399 12.37 14.71 -29.67
C SER A 399 11.71 14.93 -31.02
N ARG A 400 12.31 15.73 -31.90
CA ARG A 400 11.80 15.92 -33.27
C ARG A 400 11.73 14.60 -34.05
N ASP A 401 12.69 13.70 -33.84
CA ASP A 401 12.91 12.52 -34.69
C ASP A 401 12.81 11.19 -33.94
N ASN A 402 12.94 11.19 -32.61
CA ASN A 402 12.98 9.98 -31.79
C ASN A 402 11.82 9.93 -30.80
N VAL A 403 11.28 8.73 -30.58
CA VAL A 403 10.35 8.42 -29.50
C VAL A 403 10.85 7.18 -28.76
N LEU A 404 10.93 7.27 -27.43
CA LEU A 404 11.38 6.21 -26.54
C LEU A 404 10.39 6.11 -25.38
N VAL A 405 9.86 4.92 -25.14
CA VAL A 405 8.99 4.64 -24.00
C VAL A 405 9.80 3.94 -22.92
N VAL A 406 9.74 4.45 -21.70
CA VAL A 406 10.42 3.89 -20.52
C VAL A 406 9.36 3.49 -19.50
N ASN A 407 9.37 2.22 -19.09
CA ASN A 407 8.54 1.74 -18.00
C ASN A 407 9.15 2.18 -16.66
N THR A 408 8.46 3.02 -15.89
CA THR A 408 8.95 3.52 -14.60
C THR A 408 8.91 2.46 -13.49
N ALA A 409 8.25 1.32 -13.71
CA ALA A 409 8.21 0.18 -12.79
C ALA A 409 9.32 -0.86 -13.06
N SER A 410 9.99 -0.82 -14.23
CA SER A 410 11.02 -1.77 -14.63
C SER A 410 12.24 -1.07 -15.22
N GLU A 411 13.44 -1.29 -14.65
CA GLU A 411 14.68 -0.68 -15.15
C GLU A 411 15.16 -1.26 -16.51
N VAL A 412 14.59 -2.38 -16.96
CA VAL A 412 15.07 -3.14 -18.13
C VAL A 412 14.27 -2.85 -19.40
N GLU A 413 12.98 -2.54 -19.27
CA GLU A 413 12.04 -2.42 -20.37
C GLU A 413 12.00 -0.99 -20.94
N GLN A 414 12.64 -0.81 -22.09
CA GLN A 414 12.60 0.43 -22.87
C GLN A 414 12.31 0.09 -24.33
N ASP A 415 11.41 0.84 -24.95
CA ASP A 415 10.91 0.56 -26.29
C ASP A 415 11.07 1.78 -27.20
N LYS A 416 11.84 1.62 -28.29
CA LYS A 416 12.13 2.70 -29.25
C LYS A 416 11.12 2.62 -30.39
N ILE A 417 10.39 3.71 -30.61
CA ILE A 417 9.34 3.80 -31.61
C ILE A 417 9.80 4.68 -32.78
N ASP A 418 9.94 4.06 -33.96
CA ASP A 418 10.26 4.75 -35.22
C ASP A 418 8.99 5.37 -35.82
N LEU A 419 8.65 6.59 -35.40
CA LEU A 419 7.44 7.29 -35.81
C LEU A 419 7.61 8.19 -37.04
N VAL A 420 8.77 8.83 -37.18
CA VAL A 420 9.02 9.88 -38.18
C VAL A 420 9.42 9.27 -39.53
N ARG A 421 8.78 9.70 -40.63
CA ARG A 421 9.00 9.15 -41.97
C ARG A 421 9.69 10.14 -42.91
N GLY A 422 10.98 9.90 -43.17
CA GLY A 422 11.77 10.70 -44.10
C GLY A 422 12.23 12.05 -43.52
N SER A 423 13.04 12.80 -44.27
CA SER A 423 13.75 13.98 -43.78
C SER A 423 12.89 15.25 -43.61
N GLU A 424 11.64 15.25 -44.09
CA GLU A 424 10.74 16.41 -44.03
C GLU A 424 9.63 16.27 -42.98
N ASP A 425 9.52 15.09 -42.37
CA ASP A 425 8.60 14.81 -41.27
C ASP A 425 9.26 15.13 -39.92
N GLY A 426 8.46 15.15 -38.86
CA GLY A 426 8.93 15.38 -37.52
C GLY A 426 7.79 15.55 -36.52
N ILE A 427 8.10 15.37 -35.26
CA ILE A 427 7.18 15.58 -34.15
C ILE A 427 7.15 17.07 -33.81
N LEU A 428 5.96 17.67 -33.84
CA LEU A 428 5.72 19.11 -33.67
C LEU A 428 5.21 19.48 -32.27
N GLY A 429 4.90 18.47 -31.45
CA GLY A 429 4.45 18.63 -30.07
C GLY A 429 3.82 17.36 -29.53
N GLY A 430 3.59 17.33 -28.21
CA GLY A 430 2.98 16.21 -27.53
C GLY A 430 2.48 16.57 -26.13
N ALA A 431 1.37 15.96 -25.72
CA ALA A 431 0.79 16.16 -24.40
C ALA A 431 -0.09 14.96 -24.00
N ILE A 432 -0.54 14.95 -22.75
CA ILE A 432 -1.59 14.04 -22.30
C ILE A 432 -2.96 14.63 -22.63
N CYS A 433 -3.82 13.85 -23.30
CA CYS A 433 -5.17 14.24 -23.67
C CYS A 433 -6.16 13.17 -23.23
N SER A 434 -7.05 13.48 -22.28
CA SER A 434 -7.99 12.51 -21.69
C SER A 434 -7.30 11.22 -21.21
N SER A 435 -6.19 11.37 -20.48
CA SER A 435 -5.36 10.26 -19.96
C SER A 435 -4.71 9.37 -21.04
N THR A 436 -4.65 9.82 -22.29
CA THR A 436 -3.92 9.15 -23.37
C THR A 436 -2.74 10.03 -23.79
N PRO A 437 -1.52 9.47 -23.94
CA PRO A 437 -0.39 10.23 -24.43
C PRO A 437 -0.51 10.42 -25.95
N VAL A 438 -0.45 11.66 -26.41
CA VAL A 438 -0.67 12.04 -27.81
C VAL A 438 0.52 12.82 -28.32
N LEU A 439 1.05 12.41 -29.47
CA LEU A 439 2.06 13.14 -30.24
C LEU A 439 1.44 13.69 -31.52
N PHE A 440 1.95 14.83 -32.00
CA PHE A 440 1.56 15.40 -33.28
C PHE A 440 2.73 15.32 -34.26
N THR A 441 2.58 14.56 -35.35
CA THR A 441 3.56 14.51 -36.43
C THR A 441 3.13 15.35 -37.62
N LYS A 442 4.09 15.87 -38.36
CA LYS A 442 3.81 16.69 -39.55
C LYS A 442 3.12 15.87 -40.66
N SER A 443 3.52 14.61 -40.86
CA SER A 443 3.01 13.77 -41.95
C SER A 443 1.69 13.07 -41.65
N ILE A 444 1.45 12.68 -40.39
CA ILE A 444 0.30 11.84 -39.99
C ILE A 444 -0.74 12.65 -39.22
N GLY A 445 -0.30 13.62 -38.41
CA GLY A 445 -1.17 14.38 -37.52
C GLY A 445 -1.14 13.85 -36.09
N LEU A 446 -2.30 13.77 -35.44
CA LEU A 446 -2.44 13.31 -34.06
C LEU A 446 -2.33 11.79 -33.97
N VAL A 447 -1.41 11.31 -33.14
CA VAL A 447 -1.16 9.89 -32.91
C VAL A 447 -1.11 9.59 -31.42
N SER A 448 -1.59 8.42 -30.98
CA SER A 448 -1.46 7.95 -29.60
C SER A 448 -0.52 6.76 -29.52
N VAL A 449 0.27 6.73 -28.44
CA VAL A 449 1.13 5.59 -28.10
C VAL A 449 0.43 4.80 -27.00
N VAL A 450 0.16 3.53 -27.24
CA VAL A 450 -0.59 2.66 -26.32
C VAL A 450 0.18 1.35 -26.15
N PRO A 451 0.32 0.79 -24.94
CA PRO A 451 0.94 -0.51 -24.76
C PRO A 451 0.20 -1.59 -25.55
N VAL A 452 0.95 -2.55 -26.08
CA VAL A 452 0.43 -3.83 -26.58
C VAL A 452 -0.03 -4.57 -25.33
N ASP A 453 -1.33 -4.52 -25.04
CA ASP A 453 -1.92 -5.48 -24.13
C ASP A 453 -1.47 -6.88 -24.58
N PHE A 454 -0.98 -7.72 -23.67
CA PHE A 454 -0.97 -9.17 -23.88
C PHE A 454 -2.42 -9.66 -23.89
N ALA A 455 -3.15 -9.26 -24.93
CA ALA A 455 -4.54 -9.56 -25.20
C ALA A 455 -4.81 -9.39 -26.71
N VAL A 456 -4.94 -10.54 -27.40
CA VAL A 456 -5.91 -10.74 -28.51
C VAL A 456 -5.67 -9.99 -29.84
N GLN A 457 -4.46 -10.02 -30.43
CA GLN A 457 -4.29 -9.55 -31.83
C GLN A 457 -3.79 -10.57 -32.86
N ASP A 458 -3.40 -11.79 -32.48
CA ASP A 458 -3.07 -12.84 -33.46
C ASP A 458 -4.29 -13.57 -34.05
N PHE A 459 -5.52 -13.21 -33.68
CA PHE A 459 -6.74 -13.92 -34.12
C PHE A 459 -7.74 -13.13 -34.97
N ASN A 460 -7.53 -11.84 -35.27
CA ASN A 460 -8.55 -11.02 -35.95
C ASN A 460 -8.07 -10.36 -37.25
N THR A 461 -7.78 -11.16 -38.28
CA THR A 461 -8.00 -10.69 -39.67
C THR A 461 -9.50 -10.70 -39.96
N GLY A 462 -10.16 -9.56 -39.71
CA GLY A 462 -11.53 -9.33 -40.16
C GLY A 462 -12.37 -8.52 -39.17
N TYR A 463 -12.51 -7.23 -39.46
CA TYR A 463 -13.50 -6.28 -38.93
C TYR A 463 -13.31 -5.71 -37.50
N THR A 464 -12.86 -4.45 -37.52
CA THR A 464 -13.22 -3.29 -36.67
C THR A 464 -13.02 -3.35 -35.15
N ASP A 465 -12.00 -2.60 -34.72
CA ASP A 465 -11.82 -1.76 -33.52
C ASP A 465 -12.39 -2.23 -32.19
N THR A 466 -11.49 -2.38 -31.20
CA THR A 466 -11.41 -1.37 -30.12
C THR A 466 -10.34 -1.57 -29.05
N THR A 467 -9.79 -0.41 -28.70
CA THR A 467 -9.14 0.01 -27.45
C THR A 467 -10.00 -0.19 -26.18
N MET A 468 -9.38 -0.76 -25.14
CA MET A 468 -9.93 -1.09 -23.81
C MET A 468 -10.21 0.14 -22.91
N SER A 469 -11.02 1.08 -23.40
CA SER A 469 -11.74 2.04 -22.55
C SER A 469 -13.01 2.62 -23.22
N MET A 470 -13.29 2.29 -24.48
CA MET A 470 -14.49 2.79 -25.16
C MET A 470 -15.30 1.71 -25.88
N ASP A 471 -15.13 0.45 -25.48
CA ASP A 471 -15.86 -0.69 -26.05
C ASP A 471 -16.69 -1.52 -25.08
N TYR A 472 -16.64 -1.18 -23.79
CA TYR A 472 -17.44 -1.85 -22.78
C TYR A 472 -18.94 -1.77 -23.14
N THR A 473 -19.40 -0.63 -23.67
CA THR A 473 -20.80 -0.45 -24.06
C THR A 473 -21.18 -1.23 -25.32
N TYR A 474 -20.29 -1.44 -26.29
CA TYR A 474 -20.61 -2.12 -27.55
C TYR A 474 -20.66 -3.65 -27.38
N LYS A 475 -19.72 -4.23 -26.62
CA LYS A 475 -19.72 -5.66 -26.27
C LYS A 475 -20.74 -6.01 -25.19
N VAL A 476 -21.02 -5.11 -24.23
CA VAL A 476 -22.15 -5.27 -23.29
C VAL A 476 -23.48 -5.36 -24.05
N ASN A 477 -23.68 -4.56 -25.09
CA ASN A 477 -24.91 -4.64 -25.91
C ASN A 477 -25.10 -6.03 -26.57
N GLN A 478 -24.02 -6.72 -26.95
CA GLN A 478 -24.09 -8.07 -27.51
C GLN A 478 -24.45 -9.12 -26.43
N THR A 479 -23.87 -9.05 -25.23
CA THR A 479 -24.22 -9.95 -24.12
C THR A 479 -25.63 -9.68 -23.60
N VAL A 480 -26.06 -8.42 -23.52
CA VAL A 480 -27.44 -8.01 -23.19
C VAL A 480 -28.43 -8.53 -24.24
N GLN A 481 -28.05 -8.52 -25.52
CA GLN A 481 -28.83 -9.15 -26.58
C GLN A 481 -28.93 -10.67 -26.39
N ASN A 482 -27.86 -11.38 -26.03
CA ASN A 482 -27.90 -12.83 -25.76
C ASN A 482 -28.89 -13.18 -24.63
N PHE A 483 -28.86 -12.45 -23.51
CA PHE A 483 -29.83 -12.62 -22.41
C PHE A 483 -31.28 -12.29 -22.84
N SER A 484 -31.45 -11.41 -23.82
CA SER A 484 -32.76 -10.98 -24.32
C SER A 484 -33.34 -11.89 -25.40
N THR A 485 -32.52 -12.59 -26.18
CA THR A 485 -32.96 -13.41 -27.33
C THR A 485 -33.09 -14.89 -27.02
N LEU A 486 -32.36 -15.42 -26.05
CA LEU A 486 -32.31 -16.87 -25.75
C LEU A 486 -33.34 -17.34 -24.73
N ILE A 487 -33.97 -16.43 -23.98
CA ILE A 487 -34.98 -16.74 -22.96
C ILE A 487 -36.32 -16.20 -23.44
N SER A 488 -37.36 -17.02 -23.51
CA SER A 488 -38.70 -16.56 -23.91
C SER A 488 -39.35 -15.70 -22.82
N ASN A 489 -40.34 -14.89 -23.19
CA ASN A 489 -41.13 -14.14 -22.19
C ASN A 489 -41.95 -15.09 -21.30
N ASP A 490 -42.34 -16.27 -21.81
CA ASP A 490 -43.09 -17.27 -21.07
C ASP A 490 -42.21 -17.95 -19.99
N GLU A 491 -40.97 -18.32 -20.34
CA GLU A 491 -39.99 -18.84 -19.36
C GLU A 491 -39.65 -17.81 -18.27
N LEU A 492 -39.54 -16.52 -18.61
CA LEU A 492 -39.35 -15.47 -17.60
C LEU A 492 -40.53 -15.35 -16.64
N GLN A 493 -41.76 -15.53 -17.13
CA GLN A 493 -42.95 -15.50 -16.32
C GLN A 493 -43.03 -16.73 -15.39
N ASP A 494 -42.57 -17.89 -15.86
CA ASP A 494 -42.44 -19.09 -15.02
C ASP A 494 -41.36 -18.92 -13.94
N MET A 495 -40.22 -18.29 -14.27
CA MET A 495 -39.17 -17.95 -13.30
C MET A 495 -39.65 -16.94 -12.26
N TYR A 496 -40.49 -15.96 -12.67
CA TYR A 496 -41.14 -15.01 -11.76
C TYR A 496 -42.07 -15.71 -10.76
N CYS A 497 -42.84 -16.69 -11.23
CA CYS A 497 -43.78 -17.46 -10.41
C CYS A 497 -43.13 -18.65 -9.66
N SER A 498 -41.81 -18.85 -9.80
CA SER A 498 -41.09 -19.95 -9.15
C SER A 498 -41.08 -19.79 -7.63
N SER A 499 -41.05 -20.90 -6.90
CA SER A 499 -40.87 -20.90 -5.43
C SER A 499 -39.41 -20.75 -5.00
N ASP A 500 -38.45 -20.87 -5.93
CA ASP A 500 -37.02 -20.75 -5.65
C ASP A 500 -36.55 -19.28 -5.74
N THR A 501 -36.03 -18.78 -4.63
CA THR A 501 -35.57 -17.38 -4.47
C THR A 501 -34.37 -17.06 -5.36
N VAL A 502 -33.53 -18.04 -5.70
CA VAL A 502 -32.41 -17.86 -6.64
C VAL A 502 -32.95 -17.63 -8.04
N THR A 503 -33.90 -18.46 -8.48
CA THR A 503 -34.59 -18.32 -9.76
C THR A 503 -35.33 -16.98 -9.87
N GLN A 504 -35.98 -16.52 -8.80
CA GLN A 504 -36.61 -15.20 -8.75
C GLN A 504 -35.58 -14.06 -8.89
N LEU A 505 -34.44 -14.12 -8.21
CA LEU A 505 -33.37 -13.12 -8.34
C LEU A 505 -32.79 -13.07 -9.77
N ARG A 506 -32.64 -14.24 -10.41
CA ARG A 506 -32.25 -14.33 -11.83
C ARG A 506 -33.28 -13.69 -12.74
N ALA A 507 -34.57 -13.93 -12.49
CA ALA A 507 -35.66 -13.29 -13.24
C ALA A 507 -35.60 -11.76 -13.09
N ALA A 508 -35.38 -11.25 -11.87
CA ALA A 508 -35.24 -9.81 -11.62
C ALA A 508 -34.06 -9.20 -12.40
N PHE A 509 -32.92 -9.88 -12.43
CA PHE A 509 -31.75 -9.48 -13.22
C PHE A 509 -32.07 -9.44 -14.73
N LEU A 510 -32.64 -10.51 -15.27
CA LEU A 510 -32.98 -10.61 -16.71
C LEU A 510 -34.04 -9.58 -17.12
N LEU A 511 -35.05 -9.32 -16.27
CA LEU A 511 -36.05 -8.28 -16.50
C LEU A 511 -35.44 -6.87 -16.49
N SER A 512 -34.44 -6.63 -15.64
CA SER A 512 -33.70 -5.37 -15.63
C SER A 512 -32.94 -5.15 -16.93
N LEU A 513 -32.33 -6.19 -17.50
CA LEU A 513 -31.65 -6.12 -18.80
C LEU A 513 -32.62 -5.85 -19.96
N ARG A 514 -33.88 -6.29 -19.87
CA ARG A 514 -34.97 -6.00 -20.83
C ARG A 514 -35.63 -4.62 -20.66
N GLN A 515 -35.08 -3.75 -19.80
CA GLN A 515 -35.66 -2.45 -19.47
C GLN A 515 -37.04 -2.52 -18.79
N ASN A 516 -37.43 -3.69 -18.25
CA ASN A 516 -38.67 -3.85 -17.50
C ASN A 516 -38.43 -3.64 -16.00
N LYS A 517 -38.16 -2.38 -15.64
CA LYS A 517 -37.79 -2.00 -14.26
C LYS A 517 -38.91 -2.20 -13.24
N ALA A 518 -40.18 -2.13 -13.68
CA ALA A 518 -41.33 -2.24 -12.78
C ALA A 518 -41.44 -3.65 -12.17
N GLN A 519 -41.43 -4.69 -13.02
CA GLN A 519 -41.50 -6.08 -12.55
C GLN A 519 -40.21 -6.51 -11.82
N SER A 520 -39.05 -6.03 -12.28
CA SER A 520 -37.77 -6.25 -11.57
C SER A 520 -37.81 -5.70 -10.14
N ASN A 521 -38.28 -4.47 -9.96
CA ASN A 521 -38.44 -3.86 -8.64
C ASN A 521 -39.47 -4.58 -7.76
N GLU A 522 -40.55 -5.10 -8.34
CA GLU A 522 -41.56 -5.87 -7.62
C GLU A 522 -40.94 -7.14 -7.01
N ILE A 523 -40.19 -7.91 -7.81
CA ILE A 523 -39.46 -9.10 -7.32
C ILE A 523 -38.48 -8.72 -6.22
N LEU A 524 -37.67 -7.68 -6.44
CA LEU A 524 -36.65 -7.25 -5.48
C LEU A 524 -37.28 -6.78 -4.17
N SER A 525 -38.45 -6.13 -4.20
CA SER A 525 -39.17 -5.70 -3.01
C SER A 525 -39.75 -6.87 -2.20
N GLN A 526 -40.15 -7.95 -2.89
CA GLN A 526 -40.62 -9.18 -2.25
C GLN A 526 -39.47 -10.01 -1.67
N LEU A 527 -38.36 -10.14 -2.40
CA LEU A 527 -37.16 -10.87 -1.96
C LEU A 527 -36.41 -10.15 -0.83
N PHE A 528 -36.28 -8.82 -0.93
CA PHE A 528 -35.44 -8.02 -0.05
C PHE A 528 -36.20 -6.78 0.48
N PRO A 529 -37.21 -6.96 1.36
CA PRO A 529 -37.96 -5.85 1.93
C PRO A 529 -37.03 -4.83 2.59
N LEU A 530 -37.42 -3.55 2.55
CA LEU A 530 -36.68 -2.46 3.19
C LEU A 530 -36.79 -2.64 4.71
N GLN A 531 -35.67 -2.89 5.37
CA GLN A 531 -35.58 -2.90 6.83
C GLN A 531 -35.35 -1.47 7.33
N GLU A 532 -36.00 -1.09 8.43
CA GLU A 532 -35.93 0.26 9.01
C GLU A 532 -34.58 0.54 9.68
N ASP A 533 -33.86 -0.49 10.16
CA ASP A 533 -32.53 -0.39 10.77
C ASP A 533 -31.52 -1.37 10.11
N PRO A 534 -30.32 -0.91 9.70
CA PRO A 534 -29.29 -1.79 9.15
C PRO A 534 -28.61 -2.56 10.28
N VAL A 535 -29.10 -3.76 10.58
CA VAL A 535 -28.42 -4.69 11.48
C VAL A 535 -27.39 -5.49 10.68
N MET A 536 -26.14 -5.55 11.17
CA MET A 536 -25.11 -6.41 10.59
C MET A 536 -25.50 -7.88 10.78
N ASP A 537 -25.99 -8.50 9.72
CA ASP A 537 -26.31 -9.93 9.68
C ASP A 537 -25.29 -10.68 8.81
N ILE A 538 -24.68 -11.72 9.38
CA ILE A 538 -23.65 -12.52 8.71
C ILE A 538 -24.35 -13.65 7.96
N ASN A 539 -24.06 -13.77 6.67
CA ASN A 539 -24.76 -14.69 5.76
C ASN A 539 -26.24 -14.34 5.58
N ALA A 540 -26.56 -13.04 5.54
CA ALA A 540 -27.92 -12.60 5.24
C ALA A 540 -28.40 -13.19 3.89
N THR A 541 -29.72 -13.31 3.75
CA THR A 541 -30.34 -13.89 2.54
C THR A 541 -29.95 -13.13 1.27
N LEU A 542 -29.80 -11.80 1.35
CA LEU A 542 -29.32 -10.99 0.23
C LEU A 542 -27.91 -11.39 -0.20
N ASP A 543 -26.97 -11.43 0.73
CA ASP A 543 -25.56 -11.70 0.44
C ASP A 543 -25.36 -13.12 -0.12
N THR A 544 -26.00 -14.12 0.49
CA THR A 544 -25.91 -15.53 0.07
C THR A 544 -26.55 -15.79 -1.30
N LEU A 545 -27.71 -15.19 -1.60
CA LEU A 545 -28.35 -15.31 -2.90
C LEU A 545 -27.55 -14.62 -4.01
N VAL A 546 -27.02 -13.42 -3.75
CA VAL A 546 -26.20 -12.67 -4.71
C VAL A 546 -24.93 -13.44 -5.05
N LEU A 547 -24.22 -13.98 -4.05
CA LEU A 547 -23.02 -14.79 -4.31
C LEU A 547 -23.35 -16.08 -5.04
N LYS A 548 -24.50 -16.72 -4.77
CA LYS A 548 -24.94 -17.90 -5.52
C LYS A 548 -25.16 -17.58 -6.99
N VAL A 549 -25.92 -16.52 -7.31
CA VAL A 549 -26.14 -16.10 -8.71
C VAL A 549 -24.83 -15.69 -9.39
N ALA A 550 -23.95 -14.96 -8.70
CA ALA A 550 -22.64 -14.58 -9.25
C ALA A 550 -21.76 -15.81 -9.54
N LYS A 551 -21.78 -16.82 -8.66
CA LYS A 551 -21.09 -18.09 -8.89
C LYS A 551 -21.65 -18.83 -10.11
N ASP A 552 -22.98 -18.92 -10.22
CA ASP A 552 -23.63 -19.59 -11.34
C ASP A 552 -23.31 -18.91 -12.68
N LEU A 553 -23.18 -17.57 -12.70
CA LEU A 553 -22.77 -16.82 -13.90
C LEU A 553 -21.34 -17.13 -14.36
N ILE A 554 -20.40 -17.31 -13.44
CA ILE A 554 -19.00 -17.61 -13.78
C ILE A 554 -18.77 -19.10 -14.08
N ASP A 555 -19.66 -19.97 -13.61
CA ASP A 555 -19.65 -21.40 -13.87
C ASP A 555 -20.61 -21.82 -15.02
N ASP A 556 -21.21 -20.84 -15.71
CA ASP A 556 -22.23 -21.06 -16.74
C ASP A 556 -21.73 -21.87 -17.94
N TYR A 557 -22.66 -22.59 -18.56
CA TYR A 557 -22.41 -23.42 -19.73
C TYR A 557 -22.51 -22.61 -21.03
N PRO A 558 -21.74 -22.94 -22.08
CA PRO A 558 -21.89 -22.30 -23.39
C PRO A 558 -23.23 -22.70 -24.04
N ALA A 559 -24.15 -21.74 -24.16
CA ALA A 559 -25.55 -21.93 -24.51
C ALA A 559 -25.80 -22.55 -25.91
N ASN A 560 -24.91 -22.33 -26.87
CA ASN A 560 -25.02 -22.84 -28.24
C ASN A 560 -24.14 -24.07 -28.52
N ASP A 561 -23.42 -24.60 -27.52
CA ASP A 561 -22.60 -25.79 -27.69
C ASP A 561 -23.45 -27.06 -27.40
N PRO A 562 -23.75 -27.88 -28.44
CA PRO A 562 -24.60 -29.06 -28.28
C PRO A 562 -23.94 -30.18 -27.48
N ARG A 563 -22.60 -30.18 -27.33
CA ARG A 563 -21.85 -31.19 -26.55
C ARG A 563 -22.23 -31.16 -25.06
N TRP A 564 -22.80 -30.04 -24.59
CA TRP A 564 -23.27 -29.89 -23.22
C TRP A 564 -24.73 -30.31 -23.01
N SER A 565 -25.48 -30.62 -24.08
CA SER A 565 -26.94 -30.84 -24.02
C SER A 565 -27.39 -31.94 -23.05
N GLN A 566 -26.57 -32.97 -22.84
CA GLN A 566 -26.84 -34.09 -21.91
C GLN A 566 -26.32 -33.82 -20.48
N HIS A 567 -25.52 -32.77 -20.28
CA HIS A 567 -24.78 -32.47 -19.05
C HIS A 567 -25.10 -31.10 -18.44
N ARG A 568 -26.05 -30.36 -19.03
CA ARG A 568 -26.50 -29.07 -18.51
C ARG A 568 -27.37 -29.26 -17.29
N ASP A 569 -26.91 -28.72 -16.16
CA ASP A 569 -27.82 -28.41 -15.08
C ASP A 569 -28.63 -27.16 -15.43
N LEU A 570 -29.91 -27.36 -15.76
CA LEU A 570 -30.86 -26.28 -16.06
C LEU A 570 -31.08 -25.36 -14.85
N SER A 571 -30.75 -25.82 -13.64
CA SER A 571 -30.82 -24.99 -12.43
C SER A 571 -29.64 -24.02 -12.27
N ILE A 572 -28.59 -24.13 -13.08
CA ILE A 572 -27.39 -23.25 -13.04
C ILE A 572 -27.34 -22.34 -14.28
N THR A 573 -27.89 -22.79 -15.40
CA THR A 573 -27.69 -22.17 -16.72
C THR A 573 -28.40 -20.81 -16.84
N MET A 574 -27.65 -19.74 -17.15
CA MET A 574 -28.18 -18.40 -17.40
C MET A 574 -28.01 -17.91 -18.85
N ASN A 575 -27.42 -18.75 -19.71
CA ASN A 575 -27.13 -18.47 -21.11
C ASN A 575 -26.26 -17.21 -21.31
N ALA A 576 -25.40 -16.90 -20.35
CA ALA A 576 -24.49 -15.75 -20.36
C ALA A 576 -23.47 -15.82 -21.51
N VAL A 577 -23.15 -17.02 -21.97
CA VAL A 577 -22.11 -17.30 -22.95
C VAL A 577 -22.67 -18.09 -24.12
N THR A 578 -22.43 -17.62 -25.35
CA THR A 578 -22.85 -18.31 -26.59
C THR A 578 -21.71 -18.89 -27.40
N SER A 579 -20.46 -18.48 -27.13
CA SER A 579 -19.28 -18.93 -27.88
C SER A 579 -18.83 -20.32 -27.45
N MET A 580 -18.36 -21.12 -28.42
CA MET A 580 -17.74 -22.42 -28.16
C MET A 580 -16.25 -22.31 -27.78
N GLN A 581 -15.59 -21.19 -28.05
CA GLN A 581 -14.16 -21.02 -27.80
C GLN A 581 -13.91 -20.55 -26.36
N ILE A 582 -13.07 -21.28 -25.61
CA ILE A 582 -12.78 -21.03 -24.18
C ILE A 582 -12.44 -19.57 -23.86
N PRO A 583 -11.55 -18.86 -24.59
CA PRO A 583 -11.26 -17.44 -24.32
C PRO A 583 -12.50 -16.56 -24.37
N HIS A 584 -13.31 -16.71 -25.42
CA HIS A 584 -14.56 -15.97 -25.58
C HIS A 584 -15.61 -16.38 -24.55
N GLN A 585 -15.56 -17.62 -24.05
CA GLN A 585 -16.41 -18.04 -22.94
C GLN A 585 -16.05 -17.29 -21.65
N LEU A 586 -14.76 -17.23 -21.31
CA LEU A 586 -14.25 -16.54 -20.12
C LEU A 586 -14.52 -15.03 -20.19
N GLU A 587 -14.30 -14.39 -21.35
CA GLU A 587 -14.68 -12.99 -21.56
C GLU A 587 -16.19 -12.75 -21.43
N GLY A 588 -17.02 -13.67 -21.92
CA GLY A 588 -18.47 -13.61 -21.77
C GLY A 588 -18.91 -13.66 -20.31
N LYS A 589 -18.29 -14.56 -19.52
CA LYS A 589 -18.50 -14.68 -18.08
C LYS A 589 -18.12 -13.41 -17.32
N GLN A 590 -16.98 -12.79 -17.68
CA GLN A 590 -16.57 -11.52 -17.10
C GLN A 590 -17.61 -10.43 -17.33
N LYS A 591 -18.06 -10.26 -18.58
CA LYS A 591 -19.10 -9.28 -18.95
C LYS A 591 -20.43 -9.55 -18.24
N ALA A 592 -20.80 -10.82 -18.07
CA ALA A 592 -22.03 -11.20 -17.38
C ALA A 592 -21.97 -10.86 -15.89
N LEU A 593 -20.85 -11.15 -15.22
CA LEU A 593 -20.61 -10.75 -13.84
C LEU A 593 -20.61 -9.21 -13.70
N ASP A 594 -20.03 -8.50 -14.66
CA ASP A 594 -19.99 -7.04 -14.67
C ASP A 594 -21.38 -6.42 -14.81
N LEU A 595 -22.22 -6.96 -15.71
CA LEU A 595 -23.63 -6.60 -15.84
C LEU A 595 -24.42 -6.86 -14.56
N PHE A 596 -24.15 -7.98 -13.89
CA PHE A 596 -24.79 -8.30 -12.62
C PHE A 596 -24.37 -7.32 -11.52
N ILE A 597 -23.10 -6.96 -11.43
CA ILE A 597 -22.61 -5.92 -10.51
C ILE A 597 -23.27 -4.56 -10.80
N MET A 598 -23.43 -4.19 -12.08
CA MET A 598 -24.14 -2.97 -12.47
C MET A 598 -25.60 -3.00 -12.02
N PHE A 599 -26.30 -4.12 -12.24
CA PHE A 599 -27.67 -4.35 -11.76
C PHE A 599 -27.79 -4.17 -10.24
N LEU A 600 -26.89 -4.77 -9.46
CA LEU A 600 -26.89 -4.65 -8.00
C LEU A 600 -26.69 -3.19 -7.53
N LYS A 601 -25.87 -2.41 -8.24
CA LYS A 601 -25.65 -0.99 -7.96
C LYS A 601 -26.83 -0.12 -8.39
N GLU A 602 -27.40 -0.35 -9.57
CA GLU A 602 -28.56 0.41 -10.09
C GLU A 602 -29.79 0.29 -9.18
N HIS A 603 -30.01 -0.88 -8.58
CA HIS A 603 -31.13 -1.15 -7.68
C HIS A 603 -30.82 -0.87 -6.19
N ASN A 604 -29.70 -0.20 -5.90
CA ASN A 604 -29.25 0.14 -4.54
C ASN A 604 -29.09 -1.06 -3.58
N LEU A 605 -28.90 -2.27 -4.11
CA LEU A 605 -28.64 -3.46 -3.29
C LEU A 605 -27.19 -3.50 -2.79
N TRP A 606 -26.26 -2.92 -3.57
CA TRP A 606 -24.83 -2.89 -3.24
C TRP A 606 -24.53 -2.30 -1.85
N ASN A 607 -25.20 -1.20 -1.50
CA ASN A 607 -25.00 -0.51 -0.22
C ASN A 607 -25.63 -1.26 0.96
N ARG A 608 -26.40 -2.33 0.72
CA ARG A 608 -27.02 -3.17 1.75
C ARG A 608 -26.19 -4.41 2.08
N PHE A 609 -25.08 -4.64 1.38
CA PHE A 609 -24.22 -5.80 1.66
C PHE A 609 -23.60 -5.72 3.04
N CYS A 610 -23.70 -6.82 3.76
CA CYS A 610 -23.17 -6.97 5.10
C CYS A 610 -21.86 -7.78 5.04
N ALA A 611 -21.92 -9.04 5.45
CA ALA A 611 -20.78 -9.93 5.49
C ALA A 611 -21.22 -11.39 5.25
N VAL A 612 -20.27 -12.20 4.79
CA VAL A 612 -20.45 -13.65 4.60
C VAL A 612 -19.29 -14.40 5.22
N THR A 613 -19.56 -15.61 5.68
CA THR A 613 -18.54 -16.54 6.12
C THR A 613 -17.89 -17.19 4.90
N CYS A 614 -16.69 -16.74 4.56
CA CYS A 614 -15.89 -17.30 3.47
C CYS A 614 -14.61 -17.93 4.05
N ARG A 615 -14.40 -19.24 3.81
CA ARG A 615 -13.22 -19.99 4.29
C ARG A 615 -12.95 -19.87 5.81
N GLY A 616 -14.02 -19.78 6.61
CA GLY A 616 -13.92 -19.64 8.07
C GLY A 616 -13.66 -18.23 8.58
N THR A 617 -13.58 -17.23 7.69
CA THR A 617 -13.41 -15.82 8.01
C THR A 617 -14.67 -15.04 7.63
N ILE A 618 -15.01 -14.01 8.41
CA ILE A 618 -16.12 -13.10 8.11
C ILE A 618 -15.60 -12.03 7.15
N MET A 619 -15.99 -12.10 5.87
CA MET A 619 -15.56 -11.19 4.82
C MET A 619 -16.72 -10.37 4.30
N SER A 620 -16.47 -9.15 3.84
CA SER A 620 -17.49 -8.38 3.12
C SER A 620 -17.88 -9.08 1.81
N THR A 621 -19.17 -9.10 1.51
CA THR A 621 -19.74 -9.68 0.29
C THR A 621 -19.15 -9.04 -0.98
N SER A 622 -18.85 -7.73 -0.95
CA SER A 622 -18.22 -7.04 -2.09
C SER A 622 -16.83 -7.58 -2.40
N HIS A 623 -16.04 -7.90 -1.37
CA HIS A 623 -14.72 -8.51 -1.54
C HIS A 623 -14.82 -9.92 -2.12
N VAL A 624 -15.79 -10.73 -1.69
CA VAL A 624 -16.00 -12.08 -2.25
C VAL A 624 -16.44 -12.02 -3.72
N LEU A 625 -17.27 -11.04 -4.11
CA LEU A 625 -17.59 -10.77 -5.53
C LEU A 625 -16.34 -10.38 -6.33
N GLY A 626 -15.43 -9.62 -5.72
CA GLY A 626 -14.12 -9.32 -6.30
C GLY A 626 -13.29 -10.58 -6.59
N GLU A 627 -13.29 -11.56 -5.68
CA GLU A 627 -12.58 -12.83 -5.88
C GLU A 627 -13.10 -13.63 -7.08
N TYR A 628 -14.40 -13.56 -7.38
CA TYR A 628 -14.96 -14.21 -8.57
C TYR A 628 -14.43 -13.58 -9.86
N ALA A 629 -14.29 -12.26 -9.91
CA ALA A 629 -13.66 -11.58 -11.04
C ALA A 629 -12.16 -11.92 -11.15
N GLU A 630 -11.44 -11.95 -10.02
CA GLU A 630 -10.03 -12.38 -9.97
C GLU A 630 -9.84 -13.81 -10.51
N LYS A 631 -10.76 -14.74 -10.21
CA LYS A 631 -10.71 -16.11 -10.71
C LYS A 631 -10.90 -16.19 -12.23
N ILE A 632 -11.73 -15.34 -12.83
CA ILE A 632 -11.83 -15.26 -14.30
C ILE A 632 -10.51 -14.79 -14.91
N VAL A 633 -9.86 -13.79 -14.31
CA VAL A 633 -8.53 -13.31 -14.74
C VAL A 633 -7.48 -14.41 -14.63
N ALA A 634 -7.48 -15.16 -13.52
CA ALA A 634 -6.59 -16.31 -13.35
C ALA A 634 -6.82 -17.37 -14.44
N ALA A 635 -8.09 -17.67 -14.78
CA ALA A 635 -8.45 -18.62 -15.84
C ALA A 635 -7.97 -18.16 -17.23
N LEU A 636 -8.17 -16.88 -17.58
CA LEU A 636 -7.70 -16.30 -18.84
C LEU A 636 -6.17 -16.37 -18.96
N THR A 637 -5.48 -16.05 -17.86
CA THR A 637 -4.01 -16.08 -17.80
C THR A 637 -3.48 -17.50 -17.95
N LEU A 638 -4.06 -18.47 -17.22
CA LEU A 638 -3.71 -19.89 -17.35
C LEU A 638 -3.89 -20.41 -18.78
N TYR A 639 -5.01 -20.06 -19.43
CA TYR A 639 -5.26 -20.44 -20.81
C TYR A 639 -4.22 -19.85 -21.76
N SER A 640 -3.84 -18.59 -21.57
CA SER A 640 -2.79 -17.95 -22.38
C SER A 640 -1.42 -18.64 -22.25
N LEU A 641 -1.08 -19.08 -21.03
CA LEU A 641 0.18 -19.77 -20.72
C LEU A 641 0.21 -21.20 -21.25
N GLN A 642 -0.96 -21.82 -21.47
CA GLN A 642 -1.09 -23.18 -21.98
C GLN A 642 -0.40 -23.35 -23.34
N ASN A 643 -0.37 -22.31 -24.19
CA ASN A 643 0.37 -22.34 -25.46
C ASN A 643 1.89 -22.54 -25.27
N ARG A 644 2.46 -22.03 -24.17
CA ARG A 644 3.90 -22.05 -23.91
C ARG A 644 4.32 -23.21 -22.99
N TYR A 645 3.45 -23.62 -22.08
CA TYR A 645 3.72 -24.64 -21.05
C TYR A 645 2.70 -25.80 -21.08
N ALA A 646 2.24 -26.19 -22.27
CA ALA A 646 1.20 -27.21 -22.47
C ALA A 646 1.47 -28.50 -21.70
N GLU A 647 2.70 -29.03 -21.75
CA GLU A 647 3.05 -30.29 -21.07
C GLU A 647 2.82 -30.26 -19.56
N ILE A 648 3.07 -29.12 -18.92
CA ILE A 648 2.86 -28.94 -17.49
C ILE A 648 1.38 -28.67 -17.24
N ILE A 649 0.80 -27.67 -17.93
CA ILE A 649 -0.56 -27.19 -17.67
C ILE A 649 -1.58 -28.30 -17.94
N ASP A 650 -1.49 -29.02 -19.06
CA ASP A 650 -2.44 -30.08 -19.40
C ASP A 650 -2.38 -31.24 -18.39
N ALA A 651 -1.18 -31.60 -17.93
CA ALA A 651 -1.01 -32.64 -16.92
C ALA A 651 -1.66 -32.24 -15.57
N ILE A 652 -1.47 -30.99 -15.15
CA ILE A 652 -2.07 -30.48 -13.91
C ILE A 652 -3.58 -30.31 -14.04
N VAL A 653 -4.09 -29.86 -15.19
CA VAL A 653 -5.54 -29.75 -15.44
C VAL A 653 -6.21 -31.14 -15.32
N ASN A 654 -5.61 -32.16 -15.93
CA ASN A 654 -6.08 -33.55 -15.79
C ASN A 654 -6.08 -34.02 -14.33
N GLN A 655 -4.99 -33.79 -13.60
CA GLN A 655 -4.87 -34.19 -12.20
C GLN A 655 -5.88 -33.44 -11.30
N THR A 656 -6.09 -32.16 -11.55
CA THR A 656 -7.04 -31.31 -10.81
C THR A 656 -8.48 -31.78 -10.99
N LEU A 657 -8.87 -32.21 -12.19
CA LEU A 657 -10.20 -32.79 -12.42
C LEU A 657 -10.33 -34.22 -11.86
N SER A 658 -9.27 -35.03 -11.93
CA SER A 658 -9.27 -36.39 -11.37
C SER A 658 -9.49 -36.40 -9.86
N GLN A 659 -8.88 -35.44 -9.14
CA GLN A 659 -9.07 -35.28 -7.69
C GLN A 659 -10.51 -34.85 -7.32
N LYS A 660 -11.30 -34.33 -8.27
CA LYS A 660 -12.68 -33.89 -8.06
C LYS A 660 -13.73 -34.94 -8.45
N GLU A 661 -13.32 -36.11 -8.94
CA GLU A 661 -14.24 -37.13 -9.49
C GLU A 661 -15.17 -36.58 -10.60
N ALA A 662 -14.71 -35.58 -11.36
CA ALA A 662 -15.51 -34.98 -12.43
C ALA A 662 -15.62 -35.96 -13.62
N HIS A 663 -16.85 -36.36 -13.98
CA HIS A 663 -17.09 -37.29 -15.08
C HIS A 663 -16.83 -36.62 -16.43
N VAL A 664 -15.73 -36.99 -17.08
CA VAL A 664 -15.41 -36.54 -18.45
C VAL A 664 -16.25 -37.36 -19.43
N SER A 665 -17.18 -36.73 -20.13
CA SER A 665 -17.87 -37.36 -21.26
C SER A 665 -16.91 -37.47 -22.45
N ASP A 666 -16.99 -38.55 -23.24
CA ASP A 666 -16.12 -38.79 -24.42
C ASP A 666 -16.15 -37.65 -25.47
N GLU A 667 -17.16 -36.77 -25.42
CA GLU A 667 -17.35 -35.67 -26.39
C GLU A 667 -16.71 -34.33 -25.95
N LEU A 668 -16.36 -34.16 -24.68
CA LEU A 668 -15.83 -32.91 -24.12
C LEU A 668 -14.36 -33.06 -23.71
N THR A 669 -13.55 -32.04 -23.99
CA THR A 669 -12.15 -32.06 -23.54
C THR A 669 -12.05 -31.74 -22.06
N VAL A 670 -10.96 -32.20 -21.43
CA VAL A 670 -10.63 -31.89 -20.03
C VAL A 670 -10.49 -30.37 -19.82
N CYS A 671 -10.00 -29.64 -20.84
CA CYS A 671 -9.96 -28.18 -20.82
C CYS A 671 -11.36 -27.55 -20.85
N ASP A 672 -12.30 -28.08 -21.65
CA ASP A 672 -13.68 -27.60 -21.69
C ASP A 672 -14.34 -27.68 -20.30
N ILE A 673 -14.07 -28.74 -19.54
CA ILE A 673 -14.63 -28.93 -18.19
C ILE A 673 -13.94 -28.02 -17.17
N PHE A 674 -12.61 -27.91 -17.22
CA PHE A 674 -11.84 -27.11 -16.28
C PHE A 674 -12.16 -25.61 -16.38
N TYR A 675 -12.16 -25.04 -17.59
CA TYR A 675 -12.45 -23.61 -17.79
C TYR A 675 -13.95 -23.28 -17.73
N ARG A 676 -14.83 -24.29 -17.69
CA ARG A 676 -16.24 -24.10 -17.36
C ARG A 676 -16.42 -23.75 -15.87
N GLU A 677 -15.72 -24.40 -14.95
CA GLU A 677 -15.87 -24.19 -13.49
C GLU A 677 -14.87 -23.16 -12.93
N VAL A 678 -14.98 -21.92 -13.39
CA VAL A 678 -14.06 -20.81 -13.03
C VAL A 678 -14.01 -20.58 -11.51
N SER A 679 -15.11 -20.80 -10.78
CA SER A 679 -15.14 -20.63 -9.32
C SER A 679 -14.11 -21.50 -8.59
N THR A 680 -13.66 -22.58 -9.23
CA THR A 680 -12.72 -23.58 -8.69
C THR A 680 -11.33 -23.54 -9.34
N VAL A 681 -11.06 -22.60 -10.25
CA VAL A 681 -9.79 -22.52 -10.99
C VAL A 681 -8.56 -22.40 -10.08
N HIS A 682 -8.73 -21.72 -8.94
CA HIS A 682 -7.69 -21.55 -7.93
C HIS A 682 -7.07 -22.87 -7.40
N LEU A 683 -7.79 -23.99 -7.49
CA LEU A 683 -7.31 -25.31 -7.08
C LEU A 683 -6.19 -25.85 -7.97
N PHE A 684 -6.02 -25.31 -9.19
CA PHE A 684 -4.91 -25.65 -10.06
C PHE A 684 -3.54 -25.35 -9.43
N LEU A 685 -3.42 -24.24 -8.69
CA LEU A 685 -2.12 -23.78 -8.16
C LEU A 685 -1.58 -24.68 -7.04
N PRO A 686 -2.38 -25.12 -6.05
CA PRO A 686 -1.95 -26.15 -5.10
C PRO A 686 -1.49 -27.44 -5.77
N VAL A 687 -2.21 -27.94 -6.79
CA VAL A 687 -1.85 -29.17 -7.52
C VAL A 687 -0.55 -28.98 -8.30
N LEU A 688 -0.34 -27.81 -8.91
CA LEU A 688 0.91 -27.44 -9.58
C LEU A 688 2.11 -27.51 -8.61
N VAL A 689 1.97 -26.98 -7.40
CA VAL A 689 3.06 -26.99 -6.40
C VAL A 689 3.25 -28.38 -5.79
N GLU A 690 2.19 -29.14 -5.57
CA GLU A 690 2.27 -30.54 -5.17
C GLU A 690 3.06 -31.35 -6.21
N LYS A 691 2.80 -31.12 -7.50
CA LYS A 691 3.55 -31.77 -8.58
C LYS A 691 5.02 -31.36 -8.61
N ALA A 692 5.31 -30.09 -8.39
CA ALA A 692 6.69 -29.60 -8.25
C ALA A 692 7.39 -30.29 -7.07
N TYR A 693 6.71 -30.45 -5.94
CA TYR A 693 7.24 -31.19 -4.79
C TYR A 693 7.49 -32.66 -5.12
N GLU A 694 6.58 -33.37 -5.78
CA GLU A 694 6.80 -34.75 -6.25
C GLU A 694 8.04 -34.87 -7.15
N VAL A 695 8.23 -33.92 -8.07
CA VAL A 695 9.41 -33.87 -8.94
C VAL A 695 10.71 -33.71 -8.14
N THR A 696 10.70 -32.95 -7.03
CA THR A 696 11.87 -32.86 -6.14
C THR A 696 12.22 -34.16 -5.41
N GLN A 697 11.26 -35.06 -5.24
CA GLN A 697 11.43 -36.37 -4.61
C GLN A 697 11.75 -37.49 -5.63
N SER A 698 11.72 -37.17 -6.92
CA SER A 698 11.99 -38.13 -7.99
C SER A 698 13.49 -38.35 -8.22
N GLU A 699 13.86 -39.44 -8.87
CA GLU A 699 15.26 -39.75 -9.26
C GLU A 699 15.77 -38.91 -10.44
N ARG A 700 15.13 -37.78 -10.75
CA ARG A 700 15.51 -36.91 -11.87
C ARG A 700 16.84 -36.19 -11.58
N PRO A 701 17.65 -35.90 -12.60
CA PRO A 701 18.85 -35.08 -12.44
C PRO A 701 18.54 -33.70 -11.83
N LEU A 702 19.37 -33.24 -10.89
CA LEU A 702 19.16 -31.99 -10.16
C LEU A 702 19.00 -30.76 -11.06
N GLN A 703 19.68 -30.74 -12.22
CA GLN A 703 19.52 -29.68 -13.23
C GLN A 703 18.12 -29.63 -13.83
N GLN A 704 17.52 -30.79 -14.12
CA GLN A 704 16.15 -30.89 -14.64
C GLN A 704 15.13 -30.51 -13.57
N VAL A 705 15.39 -30.87 -12.30
CA VAL A 705 14.57 -30.44 -11.16
C VAL A 705 14.59 -28.91 -11.02
N GLY A 706 15.77 -28.28 -11.10
CA GLY A 706 15.91 -26.82 -11.04
C GLY A 706 15.17 -26.10 -12.18
N GLN A 707 15.27 -26.60 -13.42
CA GLN A 707 14.55 -26.06 -14.57
C GLN A 707 13.02 -26.21 -14.43
N TYR A 708 12.55 -27.35 -13.92
CA TYR A 708 11.13 -27.57 -13.69
C TYR A 708 10.57 -26.62 -12.62
N ILE A 709 11.30 -26.43 -11.51
CA ILE A 709 10.96 -25.45 -10.46
C ILE A 709 10.87 -24.04 -11.04
N MET A 710 11.82 -23.63 -11.88
CA MET A 710 11.83 -22.32 -12.53
C MET A 710 10.61 -22.11 -13.44
N GLN A 711 10.21 -23.13 -14.21
CA GLN A 711 9.01 -23.07 -15.06
C GLN A 711 7.72 -23.00 -14.21
N VAL A 712 7.64 -23.78 -13.13
CA VAL A 712 6.50 -23.74 -12.20
C VAL A 712 6.38 -22.37 -11.53
N ASN A 713 7.49 -21.80 -11.05
CA ASN A 713 7.53 -20.44 -10.51
C ASN A 713 7.06 -19.42 -11.54
N THR A 714 7.49 -19.54 -12.79
CA THR A 714 7.05 -18.63 -13.87
C THR A 714 5.54 -18.66 -14.05
N ILE A 715 4.94 -19.85 -14.12
CA ILE A 715 3.48 -20.02 -14.28
C ILE A 715 2.75 -19.42 -13.06
N LEU A 716 3.19 -19.79 -11.86
CA LEU A 716 2.58 -19.35 -10.59
C LEU A 716 2.64 -17.83 -10.43
N LEU A 717 3.82 -17.23 -10.64
CA LEU A 717 4.03 -15.79 -10.51
C LEU A 717 3.22 -15.01 -11.56
N THR A 718 3.22 -15.45 -12.82
CA THR A 718 2.47 -14.75 -13.89
C THR A 718 0.98 -14.69 -13.58
N VAL A 719 0.38 -15.81 -13.14
CA VAL A 719 -1.05 -15.85 -12.78
C VAL A 719 -1.34 -14.94 -11.58
N LEU A 720 -0.50 -14.97 -10.54
CA LEU A 720 -0.73 -14.18 -9.33
C LEU A 720 -0.50 -12.69 -9.55
N TYR A 721 0.46 -12.30 -10.38
CA TYR A 721 0.68 -10.91 -10.73
C TYR A 721 -0.50 -10.30 -11.48
N GLU A 722 -1.07 -11.00 -12.47
CA GLU A 722 -2.27 -10.51 -13.17
C GLU A 722 -3.49 -10.40 -12.23
N VAL A 723 -3.63 -11.33 -11.29
CA VAL A 723 -4.67 -11.25 -10.24
C VAL A 723 -4.48 -10.03 -9.33
N VAL A 724 -3.25 -9.80 -8.84
CA VAL A 724 -2.94 -8.65 -7.96
C VAL A 724 -3.11 -7.33 -8.72
N LYS A 725 -2.66 -7.26 -9.97
CA LYS A 725 -2.84 -6.11 -10.85
C LYS A 725 -4.33 -5.78 -11.05
N TYR A 726 -5.15 -6.79 -11.33
CA TYR A 726 -6.59 -6.62 -11.44
C TYR A 726 -7.22 -6.10 -10.15
N ARG A 727 -6.83 -6.67 -9.00
CA ARG A 727 -7.31 -6.26 -7.67
C ARG A 727 -6.99 -4.80 -7.37
N GLN A 728 -5.75 -4.37 -7.60
CA GLN A 728 -5.32 -2.99 -7.37
C GLN A 728 -6.09 -2.01 -8.27
N TYR A 729 -6.23 -2.33 -9.56
CA TYR A 729 -6.96 -1.50 -10.51
C TYR A 729 -8.46 -1.37 -10.18
N ASN A 730 -9.08 -2.41 -9.61
CA ASN A 730 -10.50 -2.44 -9.29
C ASN A 730 -10.81 -2.23 -7.79
N ALA A 731 -9.86 -1.77 -6.99
CA ALA A 731 -10.04 -1.62 -5.54
C ALA A 731 -11.26 -0.75 -5.19
N GLU A 732 -11.43 0.39 -5.88
CA GLU A 732 -12.57 1.30 -5.71
C GLU A 732 -13.92 0.69 -6.14
N ARG A 733 -13.90 -0.34 -7.00
CA ARG A 733 -15.11 -0.97 -7.51
C ARG A 733 -15.75 -1.89 -6.48
N PHE A 734 -14.96 -2.49 -5.60
CA PHE A 734 -15.34 -3.53 -4.63
C PHE A 734 -15.32 -3.05 -3.17
N VAL A 735 -15.49 -1.75 -2.95
CA VAL A 735 -15.49 -1.14 -1.60
C VAL A 735 -16.66 -1.67 -0.75
N PRO A 736 -16.40 -2.15 0.48
CA PRO A 736 -17.44 -2.54 1.42
C PRO A 736 -18.35 -1.38 1.84
N ALA A 737 -19.58 -1.69 2.25
CA ALA A 737 -20.47 -0.71 2.85
C ALA A 737 -19.89 -0.18 4.18
N LYS A 738 -20.11 1.11 4.50
CA LYS A 738 -19.46 1.79 5.64
C LYS A 738 -19.65 1.08 6.99
N PHE A 739 -20.78 0.41 7.20
CA PHE A 739 -21.11 -0.29 8.44
C PHE A 739 -20.50 -1.71 8.55
N SER A 740 -19.92 -2.26 7.47
CA SER A 740 -19.28 -3.58 7.49
C SER A 740 -17.77 -3.53 7.78
N ASN A 741 -17.15 -2.35 7.76
CA ASN A 741 -15.70 -2.19 7.96
C ASN A 741 -15.23 -2.49 9.39
N GLU A 742 -16.09 -2.44 10.42
CA GLU A 742 -15.67 -2.63 11.82
C GLU A 742 -15.50 -4.11 12.20
N THR A 743 -16.21 -5.02 11.54
CA THR A 743 -16.27 -6.46 11.90
C THR A 743 -15.82 -7.41 10.79
N THR A 744 -15.58 -6.94 9.57
CA THR A 744 -15.14 -7.78 8.45
C THR A 744 -13.62 -7.79 8.30
N GLU A 745 -13.07 -8.97 8.11
CA GLU A 745 -11.66 -9.15 7.75
C GLU A 745 -11.52 -9.23 6.23
N TYR A 746 -10.43 -8.70 5.68
CA TYR A 746 -10.06 -8.90 4.29
C TYR A 746 -8.99 -9.98 4.19
N LEU A 747 -9.39 -11.20 3.80
CA LEU A 747 -8.48 -12.33 3.60
C LEU A 747 -8.65 -12.89 2.17
N PRO A 748 -7.93 -12.36 1.18
CA PRO A 748 -8.06 -12.82 -0.20
C PRO A 748 -7.60 -14.27 -0.34
N TRP A 749 -8.19 -15.03 -1.27
CA TRP A 749 -7.83 -16.44 -1.54
C TRP A 749 -6.33 -16.65 -1.84
N THR A 750 -5.64 -15.62 -2.35
CA THR A 750 -4.18 -15.64 -2.59
C THR A 750 -3.35 -15.63 -1.29
N ALA A 751 -3.92 -15.19 -0.17
CA ALA A 751 -3.27 -15.11 1.15
C ALA A 751 -3.90 -16.03 2.21
N ALA A 752 -5.04 -16.63 1.91
CA ALA A 752 -5.77 -17.52 2.81
C ALA A 752 -4.96 -18.81 3.12
N PRO A 753 -5.02 -19.32 4.36
CA PRO A 753 -4.48 -20.63 4.71
C PRO A 753 -5.46 -21.77 4.34
N GLY A 754 -4.99 -23.02 4.40
CA GLY A 754 -5.84 -24.20 4.21
C GLY A 754 -5.86 -24.72 2.77
N LYS A 755 -6.87 -25.55 2.46
CA LYS A 755 -7.01 -26.20 1.14
C LYS A 755 -7.53 -25.25 0.06
N ASP A 756 -8.36 -24.28 0.44
CA ASP A 756 -9.00 -23.32 -0.46
C ASP A 756 -8.20 -21.99 -0.58
N GLY A 757 -6.99 -21.95 -0.03
CA GLY A 757 -6.13 -20.77 0.01
C GLY A 757 -4.69 -21.09 -0.40
N LEU A 758 -3.98 -20.08 -0.90
CA LEU A 758 -2.64 -20.29 -1.48
C LEU A 758 -1.48 -20.11 -0.51
N ARG A 759 -1.70 -19.68 0.75
CA ARG A 759 -0.59 -19.38 1.66
C ARG A 759 0.34 -20.56 1.87
N ASN A 760 -0.22 -21.76 2.11
CA ASN A 760 0.57 -22.97 2.32
C ASN A 760 1.30 -23.37 1.03
N CYS A 761 0.61 -23.26 -0.11
CA CYS A 761 1.16 -23.51 -1.44
C CYS A 761 2.39 -22.61 -1.72
N LEU A 762 2.28 -21.30 -1.49
CA LEU A 762 3.37 -20.35 -1.70
C LEU A 762 4.56 -20.58 -0.76
N ASN A 763 4.32 -20.88 0.52
CA ASN A 763 5.42 -21.20 1.46
C ASN A 763 6.14 -22.51 1.06
N THR A 764 5.39 -23.51 0.57
CA THR A 764 5.98 -24.74 0.05
C THR A 764 6.82 -24.45 -1.20
N MET A 765 6.30 -23.65 -2.14
CA MET A 765 7.03 -23.27 -3.35
C MET A 765 8.32 -22.49 -3.02
N GLN A 766 8.25 -21.56 -2.08
CA GLN A 766 9.42 -20.84 -1.55
C GLN A 766 10.45 -21.83 -0.98
N SER A 767 10.01 -22.77 -0.14
CA SER A 767 10.90 -23.77 0.47
C SER A 767 11.58 -24.66 -0.56
N ILE A 768 10.86 -25.17 -1.57
CA ILE A 768 11.48 -26.04 -2.60
C ILE A 768 12.37 -25.25 -3.56
N THR A 769 12.03 -24.00 -3.86
CA THR A 769 12.87 -23.09 -4.66
C THR A 769 14.23 -22.91 -3.99
N ILE A 770 14.26 -22.68 -2.67
CA ILE A 770 15.50 -22.57 -1.90
C ILE A 770 16.24 -23.90 -1.82
N LYS A 771 15.55 -24.98 -1.38
CA LYS A 771 16.20 -26.25 -1.01
C LYS A 771 16.61 -27.14 -2.18
N HIS A 772 15.92 -27.04 -3.31
CA HIS A 772 16.10 -27.94 -4.45
C HIS A 772 16.36 -27.18 -5.75
N GLY A 773 15.82 -25.96 -5.90
CA GLY A 773 16.10 -25.10 -7.05
C GLY A 773 17.51 -24.51 -7.00
N ILE A 774 17.72 -23.56 -6.08
CA ILE A 774 18.93 -22.73 -5.98
C ILE A 774 20.16 -23.56 -5.60
N THR A 775 20.03 -24.44 -4.61
CA THR A 775 21.12 -25.31 -4.11
C THR A 775 21.37 -26.52 -5.00
N GLY A 776 20.37 -26.95 -5.78
CA GLY A 776 20.45 -28.13 -6.64
C GLY A 776 21.02 -27.86 -8.03
N THR A 777 20.97 -26.61 -8.53
CA THR A 777 21.48 -26.26 -9.86
C THR A 777 22.91 -25.72 -9.83
N GLY A 778 23.75 -26.23 -10.74
CA GLY A 778 25.09 -25.69 -11.00
C GLY A 778 25.10 -24.58 -12.07
N ASP A 779 23.98 -24.32 -12.73
CA ASP A 779 23.86 -23.30 -13.78
C ASP A 779 23.61 -21.92 -13.15
N SER A 780 24.52 -20.97 -13.40
CA SER A 780 24.43 -19.62 -12.87
C SER A 780 23.23 -18.83 -13.40
N THR A 781 22.80 -19.11 -14.64
CA THR A 781 21.67 -18.40 -15.26
C THR A 781 20.34 -18.79 -14.62
N VAL A 782 20.08 -20.10 -14.53
CA VAL A 782 18.91 -20.66 -13.84
C VAL A 782 18.90 -20.26 -12.37
N ARG A 783 20.07 -20.26 -11.72
CA ARG A 783 20.19 -19.86 -10.31
C ARG A 783 19.86 -18.39 -10.08
N ASN A 784 20.31 -17.48 -10.96
CA ASN A 784 19.99 -16.05 -10.88
C ASN A 784 18.49 -15.81 -11.08
N GLU A 785 17.89 -16.45 -12.09
CA GLU A 785 16.44 -16.38 -12.32
C GLU A 785 15.63 -16.90 -11.11
N LEU A 786 16.05 -18.01 -10.51
CA LEU A 786 15.42 -18.54 -9.30
C LEU A 786 15.55 -17.59 -8.09
N TYR A 787 16.61 -16.78 -7.99
CA TYR A 787 16.71 -15.76 -6.95
C TYR A 787 15.69 -14.63 -7.17
N GLU A 788 15.55 -14.12 -8.38
CA GLU A 788 14.55 -13.09 -8.72
C GLU A 788 13.11 -13.61 -8.48
N GLN A 789 12.84 -14.85 -8.89
CA GLN A 789 11.57 -15.52 -8.62
C GLN A 789 11.32 -15.74 -7.12
N LEU A 790 12.37 -16.00 -6.34
CA LEU A 790 12.26 -16.14 -4.90
C LEU A 790 11.87 -14.82 -4.24
N VAL A 791 12.47 -13.70 -4.66
CA VAL A 791 12.09 -12.35 -4.19
C VAL A 791 10.63 -12.08 -4.53
N SER A 792 10.25 -12.33 -5.78
CA SER A 792 8.86 -12.21 -6.26
C SER A 792 7.85 -13.02 -5.42
N LEU A 793 8.18 -14.28 -5.09
CA LEU A 793 7.35 -15.13 -4.23
C LEU A 793 7.22 -14.56 -2.81
N ILE A 794 8.32 -14.04 -2.26
CA ILE A 794 8.33 -13.42 -0.93
C ILE A 794 7.44 -12.18 -0.93
N ASP A 795 7.55 -11.33 -1.95
CA ASP A 795 6.75 -10.11 -2.06
C ASP A 795 5.25 -10.43 -2.11
N LEU A 796 4.83 -11.42 -2.91
CA LEU A 796 3.43 -11.87 -2.95
C LEU A 796 2.94 -12.40 -1.59
N ILE A 797 3.77 -13.17 -0.87
CA ILE A 797 3.43 -13.68 0.47
C ILE A 797 3.29 -12.54 1.46
N LEU A 798 4.19 -11.54 1.41
CA LEU A 798 4.19 -10.40 2.32
C LEU A 798 3.05 -9.43 2.04
N ASP A 799 2.77 -9.13 0.77
CA ASP A 799 1.67 -8.28 0.34
C ASP A 799 0.31 -8.85 0.79
N GLY A 800 0.09 -10.15 0.56
CA GLY A 800 -1.11 -10.84 1.02
C GLY A 800 -1.29 -10.78 2.54
N ARG A 801 -0.20 -10.88 3.32
CA ARG A 801 -0.24 -10.74 4.78
C ARG A 801 -0.49 -9.30 5.20
N LYS A 802 0.12 -8.33 4.53
CA LYS A 802 -0.07 -6.91 4.80
C LYS A 802 -1.54 -6.52 4.63
N CYS A 803 -2.16 -6.89 3.51
CA CYS A 803 -3.58 -6.63 3.23
C CYS A 803 -4.50 -7.19 4.35
N HIS A 804 -4.21 -8.41 4.81
CA HIS A 804 -4.96 -9.02 5.89
C HIS A 804 -4.78 -8.30 7.24
N LEU A 805 -3.53 -7.97 7.59
CA LEU A 805 -3.22 -7.26 8.83
C LEU A 805 -3.82 -5.85 8.84
N GLU A 806 -3.80 -5.13 7.71
CA GLU A 806 -4.42 -3.81 7.58
C GLU A 806 -5.93 -3.85 7.81
N SER A 807 -6.61 -4.92 7.38
CA SER A 807 -8.05 -5.09 7.63
C SER A 807 -8.40 -5.36 9.08
N ILE A 808 -7.51 -6.04 9.83
CA ILE A 808 -7.72 -6.32 11.26
C ILE A 808 -7.28 -5.12 12.12
N ARG A 809 -6.51 -4.18 11.56
CA ARG A 809 -5.96 -3.03 12.29
C ARG A 809 -7.03 -2.11 12.89
N VAL A 810 -8.26 -2.13 12.36
CA VAL A 810 -9.39 -1.35 12.88
C VAL A 810 -10.01 -1.99 14.13
N GLN A 811 -9.88 -3.31 14.29
CA GLN A 811 -10.19 -3.98 15.55
C GLN A 811 -9.04 -3.75 16.52
N ASP A 812 -9.30 -3.78 17.83
CA ASP A 812 -8.30 -3.65 18.92
C ASP A 812 -7.32 -4.84 18.89
N PHE A 813 -6.52 -4.93 17.83
CA PHE A 813 -5.56 -5.98 17.55
C PHE A 813 -4.47 -5.94 18.60
N ALA A 814 -4.08 -4.75 19.06
CA ALA A 814 -3.20 -4.57 20.19
C ALA A 814 -3.78 -5.22 21.45
N GLY A 815 -5.05 -4.97 21.79
CA GLY A 815 -5.74 -5.59 22.93
C GLY A 815 -5.91 -7.10 22.81
N PHE A 816 -6.30 -7.60 21.62
CA PHE A 816 -6.39 -9.04 21.38
C PHE A 816 -5.03 -9.72 21.49
N LEU A 817 -4.00 -9.17 20.84
CA LEU A 817 -2.65 -9.71 20.85
C LEU A 817 -2.07 -9.66 22.27
N PHE A 818 -2.31 -8.57 23.01
CA PHE A 818 -1.96 -8.44 24.42
C PHE A 818 -2.63 -9.53 25.26
N SER A 819 -3.96 -9.68 25.14
CA SER A 819 -4.70 -10.73 25.87
C SER A 819 -4.22 -12.14 25.51
N TRP A 820 -3.87 -12.39 24.25
CA TRP A 820 -3.34 -13.67 23.80
C TRP A 820 -1.96 -13.97 24.42
N TYR A 821 -1.02 -13.01 24.37
CA TYR A 821 0.30 -13.17 24.99
C TYR A 821 0.22 -13.40 26.50
N VAL A 822 -0.69 -12.72 27.19
CA VAL A 822 -0.90 -12.88 28.63
C VAL A 822 -1.55 -14.23 28.95
N LYS A 823 -2.60 -14.64 28.21
CA LYS A 823 -3.30 -15.92 28.42
C LYS A 823 -2.43 -17.14 28.10
N ASP A 824 -1.61 -17.07 27.06
CA ASP A 824 -0.72 -18.18 26.64
C ASP A 824 0.60 -18.21 27.44
N GLY A 825 0.77 -17.34 28.44
CA GLY A 825 1.98 -17.28 29.28
C GLY A 825 3.24 -16.79 28.56
N ARG A 826 3.10 -16.12 27.40
CA ARG A 826 4.22 -15.65 26.56
C ARG A 826 4.62 -14.20 26.83
N GLN A 827 4.54 -13.77 28.08
CA GLN A 827 4.79 -12.39 28.51
C GLN A 827 6.21 -11.90 28.16
N GLY A 828 7.22 -12.77 28.21
CA GLY A 828 8.59 -12.42 27.80
C GLY A 828 8.72 -12.07 26.30
N GLN A 829 7.94 -12.72 25.43
CA GLN A 829 7.91 -12.40 23.99
C GLN A 829 7.19 -11.08 23.72
N LEU A 830 6.16 -10.77 24.50
CA LEU A 830 5.44 -9.49 24.45
C LEU A 830 6.39 -8.33 24.77
N VAL A 831 7.18 -8.45 25.84
CA VAL A 831 8.16 -7.43 26.26
C VAL A 831 9.25 -7.24 25.21
N GLU A 832 9.82 -8.33 24.68
CA GLU A 832 10.84 -8.24 23.62
C GLU A 832 10.32 -7.58 22.35
N ARG A 833 9.04 -7.80 22.02
CA ARG A 833 8.40 -7.10 20.88
C ARG A 833 8.18 -5.63 21.16
N CYS A 834 7.75 -5.24 22.36
CA CYS A 834 7.65 -3.83 22.73
C CYS A 834 9.02 -3.14 22.63
N ARG A 835 10.09 -3.82 23.07
CA ARG A 835 11.47 -3.30 23.04
C ARG A 835 12.05 -3.07 21.63
N ARG A 836 11.70 -3.92 20.65
CA ARG A 836 12.22 -3.81 19.27
C ARG A 836 11.47 -2.81 18.37
N GLY A 837 10.65 -1.93 18.96
CA GLY A 837 9.79 -1.01 18.20
C GLY A 837 8.42 -1.61 17.85
N GLY A 838 7.83 -2.39 18.77
CA GLY A 838 6.44 -2.83 18.67
C GLY A 838 5.45 -1.66 18.64
N THR A 839 4.20 -1.91 18.24
CA THR A 839 3.14 -0.90 18.17
C THR A 839 3.00 -0.14 19.49
N ALA A 840 2.97 1.20 19.43
CA ALA A 840 2.85 2.07 20.61
C ALA A 840 1.63 1.70 21.50
N GLU A 841 0.55 1.22 20.89
CA GLU A 841 -0.65 0.73 21.56
C GLU A 841 -0.40 -0.51 22.45
N LEU A 842 0.49 -1.43 22.06
CA LEU A 842 0.87 -2.57 22.91
C LEU A 842 1.69 -2.12 24.12
N THR A 843 2.53 -1.11 23.92
CA THR A 843 3.34 -0.50 24.97
C THR A 843 2.46 0.24 25.97
N GLU A 844 1.46 0.98 25.49
CA GLU A 844 0.43 1.62 26.31
C GLU A 844 -0.33 0.57 27.14
N LYS A 845 -0.82 -0.51 26.52
CA LYS A 845 -1.50 -1.59 27.24
C LYS A 845 -0.62 -2.32 28.26
N LEU A 846 0.68 -2.46 27.98
CA LEU A 846 1.64 -3.01 28.94
C LEU A 846 1.83 -2.08 30.15
N SER A 847 1.86 -0.77 29.93
CA SER A 847 1.96 0.24 30.99
C SER A 847 0.71 0.32 31.87
N GLU A 848 -0.48 0.09 31.30
CA GLU A 848 -1.76 0.04 32.02
C GLU A 848 -1.95 -1.26 32.83
N HIS A 849 -1.15 -2.30 32.57
CA HIS A 849 -1.39 -3.62 33.16
C HIS A 849 -0.92 -3.72 34.61
N PRO A 850 -1.79 -4.12 35.57
CA PRO A 850 -1.51 -4.03 37.00
C PRO A 850 -0.31 -4.85 37.48
N THR A 851 0.03 -5.96 36.80
CA THR A 851 1.13 -6.86 37.21
C THR A 851 2.38 -6.78 36.34
N LEU A 852 2.30 -6.14 35.17
CA LEU A 852 3.37 -6.14 34.16
C LEU A 852 3.92 -4.74 33.87
N SER A 853 3.26 -3.69 34.35
CA SER A 853 3.66 -2.29 34.14
C SER A 853 5.08 -1.98 34.62
N TRP A 854 5.55 -2.66 35.67
CA TRP A 854 6.92 -2.48 36.17
C TRP A 854 8.00 -2.83 35.14
N VAL A 855 7.72 -3.77 34.22
CA VAL A 855 8.67 -4.17 33.18
C VAL A 855 8.84 -3.05 32.16
N GLN A 856 7.73 -2.45 31.74
CA GLN A 856 7.76 -1.32 30.83
C GLN A 856 8.44 -0.11 31.48
N ALA A 857 8.08 0.20 32.71
CA ALA A 857 8.68 1.30 33.47
C ALA A 857 10.20 1.13 33.64
N ALA A 858 10.69 -0.09 33.88
CA ALA A 858 12.11 -0.36 33.95
C ALA A 858 12.83 -0.18 32.60
N LEU A 859 12.15 -0.43 31.47
CA LEU A 859 12.70 -0.22 30.13
C LEU A 859 12.68 1.25 29.69
N THR A 860 11.78 2.06 30.24
CA THR A 860 11.66 3.50 29.99
C THR A 860 12.37 4.37 31.03
N ASP A 861 13.19 3.75 31.88
CA ASP A 861 13.97 4.42 32.95
C ASP A 861 13.12 5.05 34.07
N GLU A 862 11.84 4.67 34.19
CA GLU A 862 10.95 5.05 35.29
C GLU A 862 11.11 4.11 36.50
N LEU A 863 12.35 4.00 36.99
CA LEU A 863 12.74 3.00 38.01
C LEU A 863 11.99 3.13 39.34
N ARG A 864 11.60 4.35 39.72
CA ARG A 864 10.79 4.61 40.92
C ARG A 864 9.39 4.01 40.81
N PHE A 865 8.76 4.12 39.64
CA PHE A 865 7.45 3.53 39.38
C PHE A 865 7.53 2.00 39.33
N ALA A 866 8.59 1.46 38.70
CA ALA A 866 8.86 0.03 38.68
C ALA A 866 9.03 -0.53 40.11
N ALA A 867 9.80 0.16 40.97
CA ALA A 867 10.00 -0.23 42.36
C ALA A 867 8.69 -0.27 43.16
N ASN A 868 7.85 0.75 43.04
CA ASN A 868 6.56 0.83 43.75
C ASN A 868 5.59 -0.26 43.31
N THR A 869 5.51 -0.52 42.01
CA THR A 869 4.67 -1.60 41.46
C THR A 869 5.16 -2.96 41.95
N LEU A 870 6.48 -3.24 41.87
CA LEU A 870 7.07 -4.48 42.38
C LEU A 870 6.85 -4.68 43.88
N HIS A 871 6.99 -3.63 44.69
CA HIS A 871 6.69 -3.68 46.11
C HIS A 871 5.21 -4.00 46.37
N THR A 872 4.29 -3.36 45.63
CA THR A 872 2.84 -3.61 45.78
C THR A 872 2.50 -5.07 45.45
N LEU A 873 3.06 -5.60 44.36
CA LEU A 873 2.91 -7.00 43.98
C LEU A 873 3.51 -7.95 45.02
N ALA A 874 4.65 -7.60 45.60
CA ALA A 874 5.27 -8.40 46.66
C ALA A 874 4.42 -8.46 47.95
N VAL A 875 3.77 -7.37 48.33
CA VAL A 875 2.88 -7.34 49.51
C VAL A 875 1.64 -8.20 49.29
N GLN A 876 1.13 -8.26 48.05
CA GLN A 876 -0.03 -9.09 47.69
C GLN A 876 0.31 -10.57 47.47
N GLU A 877 1.59 -10.93 47.35
CA GLU A 877 2.03 -12.30 47.09
C GLU A 877 1.98 -13.14 48.38
N SER A 878 1.11 -14.15 48.39
CA SER A 878 0.97 -15.11 49.50
C SER A 878 1.23 -16.55 49.10
N GLU A 879 1.28 -16.86 47.80
CA GLU A 879 1.32 -18.24 47.30
C GLU A 879 2.73 -18.82 47.26
N LEU A 880 3.74 -18.00 46.96
CA LEU A 880 5.12 -18.45 46.76
C LEU A 880 6.14 -17.51 47.42
N VAL A 881 6.83 -18.00 48.45
CA VAL A 881 7.85 -17.22 49.17
C VAL A 881 9.03 -16.82 48.28
N THR A 882 9.45 -17.71 47.37
CA THR A 882 10.54 -17.44 46.43
C THR A 882 10.17 -16.32 45.44
N ARG A 883 8.90 -16.24 45.05
CA ARG A 883 8.37 -15.18 44.19
C ARG A 883 8.29 -13.85 44.93
N LYS A 884 7.77 -13.85 46.17
CA LYS A 884 7.76 -12.66 47.04
C LYS A 884 9.18 -12.11 47.24
N LYS A 885 10.15 -12.97 47.56
CA LYS A 885 11.57 -12.60 47.71
C LYS A 885 12.16 -11.97 46.45
N SER A 886 11.87 -12.56 45.29
CA SER A 886 12.36 -12.07 44.00
C SER A 886 11.79 -10.68 43.70
N MET A 887 10.48 -10.48 43.93
CA MET A 887 9.82 -9.17 43.73
C MET A 887 10.38 -8.10 44.66
N LEU A 888 10.57 -8.40 45.96
CA LEU A 888 11.19 -7.47 46.93
C LEU A 888 12.64 -7.12 46.55
N SER A 889 13.42 -8.13 46.14
CA SER A 889 14.81 -7.92 45.73
C SER A 889 14.90 -7.03 44.48
N LEU A 890 14.03 -7.26 43.49
CA LEU A 890 13.93 -6.41 42.31
C LEU A 890 13.42 -5.00 42.64
N ALA A 891 12.45 -4.88 43.55
CA ALA A 891 11.96 -3.58 44.02
C ALA A 891 13.09 -2.78 44.69
N LYS A 892 13.90 -3.43 45.55
CA LYS A 892 15.07 -2.83 46.18
C LYS A 892 16.10 -2.38 45.16
N LEU A 893 16.43 -3.23 44.17
CA LEU A 893 17.39 -2.89 43.12
C LEU A 893 16.92 -1.72 42.26
N ALA A 894 15.66 -1.73 41.82
CA ALA A 894 15.08 -0.63 41.02
C ALA A 894 15.06 0.68 41.81
N LEU A 895 14.75 0.62 43.12
CA LEU A 895 14.75 1.78 43.99
C LEU A 895 16.16 2.36 44.20
N LEU A 896 17.15 1.50 44.44
CA LEU A 896 18.56 1.91 44.60
C LEU A 896 19.14 2.49 43.30
N ALA A 897 18.65 2.06 42.15
CA ALA A 897 19.06 2.56 40.85
C ALA A 897 18.29 3.82 40.39
N SER A 898 17.25 4.25 41.13
CA SER A 898 16.44 5.42 40.76
C SER A 898 17.12 6.74 41.11
N ASP A 899 16.82 7.80 40.36
CA ASP A 899 17.36 9.17 40.55
C ASP A 899 16.77 9.93 41.77
N GLU A 900 16.20 9.23 42.75
CA GLU A 900 15.63 9.84 43.96
C GLU A 900 16.72 10.24 44.98
N SER A 901 16.41 11.23 45.82
CA SER A 901 17.31 11.65 46.90
C SER A 901 17.59 10.51 47.89
N GLU A 902 18.86 10.36 48.32
CA GLU A 902 19.32 9.30 49.23
C GLU A 902 18.44 9.14 50.47
N ASP A 903 18.01 10.25 51.10
CA ASP A 903 17.16 10.22 52.30
C ASP A 903 15.84 9.46 52.09
N LYS A 904 15.18 9.67 50.94
CA LYS A 904 13.91 8.99 50.61
C LYS A 904 14.13 7.53 50.23
N VAL A 905 15.23 7.23 49.55
CA VAL A 905 15.61 5.87 49.18
C VAL A 905 15.84 5.04 50.45
N ILE A 906 16.58 5.58 51.42
CA ILE A 906 16.88 4.93 52.69
C ILE A 906 15.60 4.49 53.42
N ASP A 907 14.61 5.36 53.53
CA ASP A 907 13.38 5.03 54.26
C ASP A 907 12.54 3.95 53.55
N CYS A 908 12.41 4.03 52.22
CA CYS A 908 11.73 2.99 51.45
C CYS A 908 12.49 1.65 51.46
N VAL A 909 13.83 1.68 51.44
CA VAL A 909 14.67 0.47 51.51
C VAL A 909 14.53 -0.24 52.86
N LYS A 910 14.42 0.51 53.97
CA LYS A 910 14.18 -0.09 55.30
C LYS A 910 12.90 -0.94 55.32
N THR A 911 11.83 -0.46 54.70
CA THR A 911 10.56 -1.22 54.61
C THR A 911 10.75 -2.52 53.84
N ILE A 912 11.45 -2.49 52.72
CA ILE A 912 11.73 -3.69 51.92
C ILE A 912 12.65 -4.66 52.69
N ASP A 913 13.63 -4.15 53.42
CA ASP A 913 14.57 -4.95 54.20
C ASP A 913 13.90 -5.67 55.37
N ASN A 914 12.91 -5.05 56.01
CA ASN A 914 12.10 -5.69 57.04
C ASN A 914 11.33 -6.92 56.47
N GLU A 915 10.72 -6.79 55.29
CA GLU A 915 10.03 -7.90 54.61
C GLU A 915 11.00 -9.01 54.14
N LEU A 916 12.18 -8.64 53.64
CA LEU A 916 13.22 -9.61 53.28
C LEU A 916 13.76 -10.36 54.50
N THR A 917 13.84 -9.70 55.65
CA THR A 917 14.25 -10.32 56.92
C THR A 917 13.22 -11.36 57.39
N LEU A 918 11.92 -11.07 57.26
CA LEU A 918 10.86 -12.06 57.51
C LEU A 918 11.01 -13.31 56.62
N ILE A 919 11.32 -13.13 55.35
CA ILE A 919 11.56 -14.24 54.43
C ILE A 919 12.80 -15.04 54.85
N ALA A 920 13.86 -14.38 55.31
CA ALA A 920 15.06 -15.06 55.80
C ALA A 920 14.73 -15.95 57.02
N TYR A 921 13.90 -15.48 57.96
CA TYR A 921 13.41 -16.32 59.05
C TYR A 921 12.60 -17.52 58.55
N GLN A 922 11.83 -17.39 57.47
CA GLN A 922 11.12 -18.52 56.89
C GLN A 922 12.05 -19.53 56.19
N GLU A 923 13.06 -19.06 55.45
CA GLU A 923 14.03 -19.91 54.75
C GLU A 923 14.93 -20.70 55.71
N ASP A 924 15.20 -20.13 56.89
CA ASP A 924 15.98 -20.76 57.96
C ASP A 924 15.23 -21.89 58.70
N LEU A 925 13.92 -22.07 58.47
CA LEU A 925 13.15 -23.11 59.13
C LEU A 925 13.68 -24.52 58.77
N PRO A 926 13.86 -25.42 59.76
CA PRO A 926 14.27 -26.78 59.49
C PRO A 926 13.29 -27.52 58.56
N THR A 927 13.80 -28.10 57.48
CA THR A 927 12.98 -28.83 56.49
C THR A 927 12.19 -29.98 57.08
N GLN A 928 12.71 -30.61 58.15
CA GLN A 928 12.03 -31.67 58.90
C GLN A 928 10.70 -31.18 59.49
N VAL A 929 10.68 -29.98 60.08
CA VAL A 929 9.46 -29.38 60.66
C VAL A 929 8.45 -29.11 59.55
N LEU A 930 8.90 -28.55 58.43
CA LEU A 930 8.03 -28.29 57.28
C LEU A 930 7.38 -29.58 56.73
N THR A 931 8.14 -30.67 56.65
CA THR A 931 7.59 -31.97 56.20
C THR A 931 6.58 -32.56 57.17
N THR A 932 6.79 -32.42 58.49
CA THR A 932 5.86 -32.94 59.51
C THR A 932 4.48 -32.27 59.42
N TYR A 933 4.45 -30.98 59.13
CA TYR A 933 3.21 -30.21 58.94
C TYR A 933 2.65 -30.29 57.50
N GLY A 934 3.26 -31.11 56.63
CA GLY A 934 2.76 -31.37 55.27
C GLY A 934 3.03 -30.27 54.25
N TYR A 935 4.01 -29.38 54.48
CA TYR A 935 4.38 -28.35 53.53
C TYR A 935 5.20 -28.90 52.36
N ASP A 936 4.96 -28.38 51.15
CA ASP A 936 5.77 -28.65 49.97
C ASP A 936 7.05 -27.79 49.99
N ILE A 937 8.20 -28.41 50.24
CA ILE A 937 9.52 -27.75 50.32
C ILE A 937 9.84 -26.99 49.02
N THR A 938 9.34 -27.44 47.87
CA THR A 938 9.62 -26.82 46.56
C THR A 938 8.72 -25.63 46.26
N LYS A 939 7.52 -25.59 46.85
CA LYS A 939 6.50 -24.55 46.63
C LYS A 939 5.95 -24.03 47.95
N LEU A 940 6.85 -23.56 48.80
CA LEU A 940 6.50 -22.96 50.09
C LEU A 940 5.68 -21.69 49.90
N ARG A 941 4.48 -21.66 50.48
CA ARG A 941 3.68 -20.45 50.62
C ARG A 941 4.32 -19.45 51.56
N VAL A 942 3.87 -18.21 51.53
CA VAL A 942 4.30 -17.20 52.49
C VAL A 942 3.67 -17.50 53.86
N LEU A 943 4.50 -17.61 54.88
CA LEU A 943 4.08 -17.85 56.27
C LEU A 943 4.02 -16.53 57.04
N THR A 944 3.02 -16.39 57.89
CA THR A 944 2.89 -15.23 58.77
C THR A 944 3.88 -15.30 59.94
N PRO A 945 4.25 -14.16 60.57
CA PRO A 945 5.15 -14.17 61.73
C PRO A 945 4.68 -15.11 62.85
N ARG A 946 3.37 -15.16 63.10
CA ARG A 946 2.76 -16.07 64.07
C ARG A 946 2.96 -17.54 63.71
N GLU A 947 2.77 -17.92 62.45
CA GLU A 947 3.01 -19.28 61.98
C GLU A 947 4.49 -19.66 62.12
N LEU A 948 5.40 -18.74 61.78
CA LEU A 948 6.85 -18.95 61.94
C LEU A 948 7.21 -19.19 63.41
N ILE A 949 6.72 -18.35 64.34
CA ILE A 949 6.91 -18.51 65.80
C ILE A 949 6.43 -19.90 66.25
N MET A 950 5.26 -20.31 65.77
CA MET A 950 4.69 -21.61 66.13
C MET A 950 5.54 -22.78 65.63
N LEU A 951 6.05 -22.71 64.39
CA LEU A 951 6.89 -23.75 63.81
C LEU A 951 8.26 -23.83 64.50
N TYR A 952 8.92 -22.70 64.75
CA TYR A 952 10.21 -22.66 65.45
C TYR A 952 10.13 -23.26 66.85
N THR A 953 9.06 -22.95 67.58
CA THR A 953 8.86 -23.41 68.97
C THR A 953 8.13 -24.75 69.10
N SER A 954 7.60 -25.31 67.99
CA SER A 954 6.81 -26.56 67.97
C SER A 954 7.59 -27.76 68.50
N ASN A 955 6.92 -28.66 69.22
CA ASN A 955 7.55 -29.89 69.75
C ASN A 955 8.18 -30.76 68.64
N ASP A 956 7.67 -30.66 67.42
CA ASP A 956 8.18 -31.38 66.24
C ASP A 956 9.55 -30.84 65.77
N ASN A 957 9.95 -29.63 66.16
CA ASN A 957 11.32 -29.16 66.04
C ASN A 957 12.19 -29.82 67.13
N VAL A 958 12.60 -31.07 66.91
CA VAL A 958 13.30 -31.89 67.92
C VAL A 958 14.68 -31.35 68.28
N ILE A 959 15.34 -30.67 67.35
CA ILE A 959 16.70 -30.14 67.51
C ILE A 959 16.74 -28.65 67.91
N ALA A 960 15.60 -28.08 68.30
CA ALA A 960 15.48 -26.67 68.62
C ALA A 960 16.48 -26.23 69.71
N ASN A 961 17.25 -25.18 69.44
CA ASN A 961 18.23 -24.61 70.37
C ASN A 961 17.89 -23.15 70.75
N GLU A 962 18.75 -22.50 71.53
CA GLU A 962 18.52 -21.12 72.00
C GLU A 962 18.41 -20.11 70.84
N TYR A 963 19.03 -20.38 69.70
CA TYR A 963 18.93 -19.52 68.52
C TYR A 963 17.55 -19.61 67.85
N ASP A 964 16.95 -20.79 67.76
CA ASP A 964 15.60 -20.96 67.19
C ASP A 964 14.54 -20.22 68.01
N PHE A 965 14.63 -20.31 69.34
CA PHE A 965 13.76 -19.57 70.24
C PHE A 965 14.05 -18.06 70.23
N LYS A 966 15.31 -17.66 70.03
CA LYS A 966 15.67 -16.26 69.84
C LYS A 966 15.07 -15.69 68.54
N LYS A 967 15.12 -16.44 67.43
CA LYS A 967 14.43 -16.08 66.18
C LYS A 967 12.92 -15.92 66.39
N ALA A 968 12.30 -16.80 67.18
CA ALA A 968 10.89 -16.67 67.55
C ALA A 968 10.60 -15.40 68.37
N LEU A 969 11.50 -14.99 69.27
CA LEU A 969 11.38 -13.73 69.99
C LEU A 969 11.55 -12.52 69.06
N ASP A 970 12.47 -12.56 68.11
CA ASP A 970 12.68 -11.47 67.14
C ASP A 970 11.49 -11.30 66.19
N LEU A 971 10.83 -12.40 65.83
CA LEU A 971 9.60 -12.38 65.04
C LEU A 971 8.43 -11.65 65.73
N LEU A 972 8.49 -11.43 67.05
CA LEU A 972 7.48 -10.65 67.78
C LEU A 972 7.44 -9.18 67.33
N ASP A 973 8.53 -8.64 66.80
CA ASP A 973 8.55 -7.25 66.30
C ASP A 973 7.74 -7.04 65.03
N TYR A 974 7.35 -8.14 64.37
CA TYR A 974 6.51 -8.15 63.17
C TYR A 974 5.05 -8.51 63.46
N VAL A 975 4.66 -8.62 64.73
CA VAL A 975 3.27 -8.87 65.14
C VAL A 975 2.59 -7.52 65.42
N GLU A 976 1.51 -7.22 64.68
CA GLU A 976 0.84 -5.92 64.73
C GLU A 976 0.12 -5.63 66.05
N HIS A 977 -0.47 -6.65 66.69
CA HIS A 977 -1.27 -6.48 67.91
C HIS A 977 -0.44 -6.77 69.18
N GLU A 978 -0.34 -5.77 70.07
CA GLU A 978 0.41 -5.89 71.33
C GLU A 978 -0.12 -6.97 72.29
N GLU A 979 -1.43 -7.27 72.24
CA GLU A 979 -2.04 -8.36 73.00
C GLU A 979 -1.53 -9.72 72.52
N ASP A 980 -1.48 -9.92 71.19
CA ASP A 980 -0.93 -11.13 70.57
C ASP A 980 0.58 -11.22 70.81
N LYS A 981 1.31 -10.11 70.74
CA LYS A 981 2.75 -10.03 71.03
C LYS A 981 3.05 -10.51 72.45
N SER A 982 2.27 -10.04 73.43
CA SER A 982 2.42 -10.41 74.84
C SER A 982 2.05 -11.87 75.10
N SER A 983 0.99 -12.36 74.46
CA SER A 983 0.56 -13.76 74.53
C SER A 983 1.59 -14.72 73.91
N LEU A 984 2.06 -14.43 72.69
CA LEU A 984 3.08 -15.22 72.01
C LEU A 984 4.41 -15.20 72.77
N ARG A 985 4.80 -14.07 73.37
CA ARG A 985 5.98 -13.99 74.24
C ARG A 985 5.87 -15.00 75.39
N LEU A 986 4.74 -15.04 76.09
CA LEU A 986 4.50 -16.01 77.17
C LEU A 986 4.61 -17.46 76.67
N GLN A 987 4.01 -17.75 75.52
CA GLN A 987 4.06 -19.08 74.89
C GLN A 987 5.49 -19.50 74.51
N ILE A 988 6.28 -18.61 73.92
CA ILE A 988 7.68 -18.89 73.54
C ILE A 988 8.49 -19.30 74.77
N TRP A 989 8.41 -18.52 75.85
CA TRP A 989 9.10 -18.81 77.11
C TRP A 989 8.58 -20.07 77.80
N ALA A 990 7.27 -20.32 77.75
CA ALA A 990 6.67 -21.54 78.28
C ALA A 990 7.14 -22.80 77.52
N ARG A 991 7.20 -22.73 76.18
CA ARG A 991 7.72 -23.81 75.34
C ARG A 991 9.21 -24.03 75.55
N ALA A 992 10.00 -22.97 75.71
CA ALA A 992 11.42 -23.08 76.04
C ALA A 992 11.63 -23.81 77.37
N ALA A 993 10.84 -23.48 78.41
CA ALA A 993 10.88 -24.18 79.69
C ALA A 993 10.58 -25.68 79.52
N ARG A 994 9.61 -26.04 78.69
CA ARG A 994 9.21 -27.44 78.45
C ARG A 994 10.24 -28.30 77.72
N ARG A 995 11.26 -27.70 77.09
CA ARG A 995 12.33 -28.47 76.41
C ARG A 995 13.29 -29.15 77.36
N ASN A 996 13.39 -28.68 78.60
CA ASN A 996 14.23 -29.28 79.61
C ASN A 996 13.42 -30.16 80.58
N GLN A 997 14.09 -31.13 81.19
CA GLN A 997 13.55 -31.93 82.29
C GLN A 997 13.89 -31.26 83.63
N TRP A 998 12.92 -31.14 84.53
CA TRP A 998 13.04 -30.39 85.79
C TRP A 998 12.89 -31.26 87.04
N ASP A 999 12.97 -32.59 86.87
CA ASP A 999 12.58 -33.56 87.89
C ASP A 999 13.61 -33.72 89.01
N ASN A 1000 14.90 -33.44 88.74
CA ASN A 1000 16.00 -33.62 89.69
C ASN A 1000 16.70 -32.29 89.99
N VAL A 1001 16.87 -31.94 91.26
CA VAL A 1001 17.73 -30.83 91.71
C VAL A 1001 19.08 -31.43 92.10
N GLU A 1002 20.13 -31.16 91.33
CA GLU A 1002 21.48 -31.65 91.63
C GLU A 1002 22.13 -30.88 92.79
N LYS A 1003 23.29 -31.35 93.28
CA LYS A 1003 24.02 -30.70 94.39
C LYS A 1003 24.42 -29.25 94.07
N ASN A 1004 24.56 -28.90 92.78
CA ASN A 1004 24.88 -27.56 92.30
C ASN A 1004 23.75 -27.03 91.39
N PRO A 1005 22.66 -26.48 91.96
CA PRO A 1005 21.51 -26.02 91.18
C PRO A 1005 21.85 -24.87 90.21
N GLU A 1006 22.86 -24.05 90.52
CA GLU A 1006 23.31 -22.94 89.67
C GLU A 1006 23.94 -23.42 88.35
N GLN A 1007 24.80 -24.45 88.40
CA GLN A 1007 25.42 -25.02 87.20
C GLN A 1007 24.37 -25.75 86.34
N GLN A 1008 23.44 -26.45 86.97
CA GLN A 1008 22.35 -27.13 86.28
C GLN A 1008 21.45 -26.14 85.53
N VAL A 1009 21.12 -25.01 86.16
CA VAL A 1009 20.32 -23.95 85.55
C VAL A 1009 21.00 -23.35 84.32
N GLN A 1010 22.32 -23.17 84.34
CA GLN A 1010 23.08 -22.61 83.21
C GLN A 1010 23.03 -23.49 81.95
N GLU A 1011 22.81 -24.80 82.10
CA GLU A 1011 22.71 -25.71 80.96
C GLU A 1011 21.31 -25.74 80.32
N MET A 1012 20.29 -25.19 81.00
CA MET A 1012 18.91 -25.18 80.54
C MET A 1012 18.70 -24.21 79.37
N LEU A 1013 17.82 -24.60 78.45
CA LEU A 1013 17.48 -23.82 77.26
C LEU A 1013 16.90 -22.46 77.64
N LEU A 1014 16.05 -22.41 78.67
CA LEU A 1014 15.47 -21.17 79.16
C LEU A 1014 16.54 -20.18 79.66
N PHE A 1015 17.55 -20.66 80.38
CA PHE A 1015 18.66 -19.82 80.84
C PHE A 1015 19.55 -19.38 79.67
N LYS A 1016 19.91 -20.29 78.77
CA LYS A 1016 20.70 -19.98 77.56
C LYS A 1016 20.00 -18.97 76.66
N LEU A 1017 18.69 -19.08 76.49
CA LEU A 1017 17.88 -18.11 75.73
C LEU A 1017 17.90 -16.73 76.39
N MET A 1018 17.76 -16.67 77.72
CA MET A 1018 17.82 -15.43 78.48
C MET A 1018 19.19 -14.76 78.36
N ASP A 1019 20.26 -15.52 78.58
CA ASP A 1019 21.64 -15.02 78.48
C ASP A 1019 21.96 -14.55 77.04
N LEU A 1020 21.56 -15.32 76.02
CA LEU A 1020 21.71 -14.95 74.62
C LEU A 1020 20.94 -13.65 74.29
N THR A 1021 19.70 -13.51 74.77
CA THR A 1021 18.87 -12.34 74.50
C THR A 1021 19.46 -11.07 75.13
N TYR A 1022 19.97 -11.19 76.36
CA TYR A 1022 20.69 -10.11 77.02
C TYR A 1022 22.01 -9.77 76.31
N PHE A 1023 22.80 -10.78 75.94
CA PHE A 1023 24.07 -10.59 75.20
C PHE A 1023 23.85 -9.85 73.87
N MET A 1024 22.71 -10.08 73.21
CA MET A 1024 22.31 -9.37 71.98
C MET A 1024 21.72 -7.98 72.23
N GLY A 1025 21.76 -7.46 73.46
CA GLY A 1025 21.37 -6.09 73.81
C GLY A 1025 19.93 -5.92 74.29
N GLY A 1026 19.19 -7.01 74.53
CA GLY A 1026 17.83 -6.95 75.09
C GLY A 1026 17.84 -6.56 76.58
N LYS A 1027 16.86 -5.78 77.02
CA LYS A 1027 16.64 -5.49 78.45
C LYS A 1027 15.74 -6.54 79.07
N VAL A 1028 16.13 -7.08 80.23
CA VAL A 1028 15.39 -8.15 80.92
C VAL A 1028 13.92 -7.80 81.12
N ASP A 1029 13.62 -6.56 81.52
CA ASP A 1029 12.25 -6.07 81.74
C ASP A 1029 11.39 -6.02 80.46
N GLU A 1030 12.00 -6.00 79.28
CA GLU A 1030 11.31 -5.89 77.99
C GLU A 1030 11.06 -7.28 77.35
N PHE A 1031 11.98 -8.24 77.50
CA PHE A 1031 11.88 -9.54 76.85
C PHE A 1031 11.41 -10.69 77.76
N LEU A 1032 11.70 -10.64 79.07
CA LEU A 1032 11.36 -11.71 80.01
C LEU A 1032 9.98 -11.44 80.64
N PRO A 1033 8.99 -12.34 80.50
CA PRO A 1033 7.67 -12.13 81.07
C PRO A 1033 7.70 -12.18 82.60
N HIS A 1034 6.75 -11.55 83.28
CA HIS A 1034 6.66 -11.66 84.74
C HIS A 1034 6.43 -13.12 85.17
N ILE A 1035 7.17 -13.58 86.19
CA ILE A 1035 7.14 -14.98 86.65
C ILE A 1035 5.72 -15.48 86.97
N ASP A 1036 4.88 -14.63 87.58
CA ASP A 1036 3.48 -14.98 87.90
C ASP A 1036 2.59 -15.17 86.67
N MET A 1037 2.94 -14.52 85.55
CA MET A 1037 2.22 -14.68 84.28
C MET A 1037 2.70 -15.95 83.58
N LEU A 1038 4.00 -16.22 83.59
CA LEU A 1038 4.58 -17.45 83.05
C LEU A 1038 4.04 -18.71 83.75
N LEU A 1039 3.91 -18.67 85.08
CA LEU A 1039 3.36 -19.79 85.88
C LEU A 1039 1.86 -20.03 85.65
N LYS A 1040 1.14 -19.06 85.09
CA LYS A 1040 -0.30 -19.17 84.74
C LYS A 1040 -0.53 -19.58 83.29
N GLU A 1041 0.52 -19.64 82.47
CA GLU A 1041 0.41 -19.94 81.04
C GLU A 1041 -0.02 -21.40 80.84
N PRO A 1042 -1.13 -21.66 80.13
CA PRO A 1042 -1.66 -23.02 79.95
C PRO A 1042 -0.68 -23.97 79.25
N GLU A 1043 0.19 -23.44 78.39
CA GLU A 1043 1.17 -24.25 77.68
C GLU A 1043 2.22 -24.88 78.59
N LEU A 1044 2.46 -24.38 79.81
CA LEU A 1044 3.39 -24.98 80.77
C LEU A 1044 2.91 -26.36 81.24
N GLY A 1045 1.60 -26.63 81.24
CA GLY A 1045 1.01 -27.89 81.66
C GLY A 1045 1.39 -28.28 83.11
N ASP A 1046 1.72 -29.55 83.32
CA ASP A 1046 2.00 -30.11 84.66
C ASP A 1046 3.23 -29.48 85.34
N LEU A 1047 4.15 -28.87 84.57
CA LEU A 1047 5.35 -28.20 85.09
C LEU A 1047 5.02 -27.01 85.99
N ALA A 1048 3.92 -26.30 85.74
CA ALA A 1048 3.50 -25.17 86.57
C ALA A 1048 3.24 -25.58 88.04
N THR A 1049 2.86 -26.84 88.27
CA THR A 1049 2.57 -27.39 89.61
C THR A 1049 3.77 -28.09 90.27
N SER A 1050 4.88 -28.28 89.54
CA SER A 1050 6.09 -28.93 90.06
C SER A 1050 6.83 -28.02 91.04
N SER A 1051 7.06 -28.50 92.26
CA SER A 1051 7.84 -27.77 93.28
C SER A 1051 9.28 -27.53 92.86
N ASN A 1052 9.88 -28.47 92.12
CA ASN A 1052 11.26 -28.38 91.64
C ASN A 1052 11.39 -27.32 90.54
N PHE A 1053 10.44 -27.30 89.60
CA PHE A 1053 10.38 -26.27 88.56
C PHE A 1053 10.20 -24.88 89.17
N GLN A 1054 9.25 -24.70 90.10
CA GLN A 1054 9.01 -23.42 90.76
C GLN A 1054 10.22 -22.91 91.55
N PHE A 1055 11.03 -23.80 92.13
CA PHE A 1055 12.26 -23.43 92.81
C PHE A 1055 13.34 -22.97 91.83
N LEU A 1056 13.63 -23.76 90.79
CA LEU A 1056 14.69 -23.48 89.82
C LEU A 1056 14.36 -22.28 88.93
N ILE A 1057 13.10 -22.08 88.53
CA ILE A 1057 12.69 -20.91 87.75
C ILE A 1057 12.80 -19.63 88.57
N LYS A 1058 12.48 -19.65 89.87
CA LYS A 1058 12.71 -18.49 90.76
C LYS A 1058 14.19 -18.15 90.87
N LEU A 1059 15.06 -19.16 90.92
CA LEU A 1059 16.51 -18.96 90.92
C LEU A 1059 17.00 -18.29 89.62
N ILE A 1060 16.45 -18.70 88.46
CA ILE A 1060 16.73 -18.06 87.16
C ILE A 1060 16.33 -16.58 87.16
N TYR A 1061 15.11 -16.28 87.62
CA TYR A 1061 14.63 -14.89 87.69
C TYR A 1061 15.42 -14.04 88.69
N GLU A 1062 15.77 -14.59 89.86
CA GLU A 1062 16.65 -13.90 90.81
C GLU A 1062 18.03 -13.62 90.22
N TYR A 1063 18.59 -14.56 89.46
CA TYR A 1063 19.84 -14.36 88.75
C TYR A 1063 19.71 -13.27 87.69
N ALA A 1064 18.62 -13.29 86.92
CA ALA A 1064 18.34 -12.30 85.88
C ALA A 1064 18.33 -10.89 86.47
N TYR A 1065 17.52 -10.63 87.50
CA TYR A 1065 17.39 -9.31 88.11
C TYR A 1065 18.63 -8.83 88.90
N ARG A 1066 19.56 -9.74 89.25
CA ARG A 1066 20.80 -9.38 89.96
C ARG A 1066 21.98 -9.16 89.03
N SER A 1067 22.01 -9.83 87.88
CA SER A 1067 23.20 -9.94 87.02
C SER A 1067 23.07 -9.20 85.68
N TYR A 1068 21.85 -8.90 85.27
CA TYR A 1068 21.48 -8.25 84.02
C TYR A 1068 20.53 -7.08 84.32
#